data_AF-A0A8B7U9R1-F1
#
_entry.id   AF-A0A8B7U9R1-F1
#
_cell.length_a   1.000
_cell.length_b   1.000
_cell.length_c   1.000
_cell.angle_alpha   90.00
_cell.angle_beta   90.00
_cell.angle_gamma   90.00
#
_symmetry.space_group_name_H-M   'P 1'
#
loop_
_entity.id
_entity.type
_entity.pdbx_description
1 polymer ?
#
loop_
_entity_poly.entity_id
_entity_poly.type
_entity_poly.pdbx_seq_one_letter_code
_entity_poly.pdbx_strand_id
1 'polypeptide(L)'
;MNSSEEICLLTTFAQMAQARRTNVDEDFIKIIVLEIYEVSYVALSTRETFSKVGRELLGAITAVHPEIISVLLDRVQETIDQVGMVSLYLFKELPLYLWQPSASEIAVIRDWLLNHNLTAVKNKLACVILEGLNWGFAEQGALHLDQAVHAEVALMVLEAYQKYLAQKPYAGLISESMKQVSYLASIVRYGETPETSFNQWAWNLILRLKLHRNDCGIQQNCPAAPFSRTVPDMTESPMFHPLLKAVKAGMPIGCYLALSMTVVGHSIVKFCEEGISLMGILVQSRHLRTVVHVLDKILPLFYPCQYYLLKNEQFLSNLLLFLHLDSGVPQGVTQQVTHKVAQHLTGASHGDNMKLLNSMIQAHISVSTQPNEVGPVAVLEFWVQALISQHLWYREQPILFLMDHLCKTAFQLMQEDCVQKLLYQQHKNALGYHCDRSLLSSLVSWIVAGNITPSFVEGLATPTQVWFAWTVLNMESIFEEDSQLRRVVEGELVINPAFTPEQALKKAQAQLKLPIVPSLQRLLIYRWAHQALVTPSDHPLLPLIWQKFFLLYLHRPGPQYGLPIDGCIGRRFFQSPAHINLLKDMKRRLTEVADFYHAASKALRVPAEGSEGPSESQAGTPGYLTSPELHTELVRLFNVYILWLEDENFQKGDTYIPSLPKHYDIHRLAKVMQNQQDLWMEYLNMERIHHEFQETVGLWVQTKLESHSTPYSLSVQLDFTDPLLAKERVLSNLRKHEAPHPPLVLHPMRPPVPVISSAVLLSQKDAIQLVCTDLNLLQQQARTAALRESQQVALDGELLDTMPKQYANREEQTTLHLECRGSGGKKCQGAAVLTVQFEGMHKNEAVSQQLHVLRKEVKQLQAEATKPPSLNIVEAAVHAENLITALVNAYKLQPTPGVQKVGISLFFTVVDYVSDETQRHPPTRQFFTSCIEILGQVFISGTKSECKKVLQTILKNRRLCSLLSPFFTPSAAPAEFIQLYEKVVKFLSEDNSDMIFMLLTKFDLKQWLNTTKPPLSDRTRLLESIHLALTAWGLEPDEDILMPFNLFCKHWTYLLLYQFPDQYSDVLRLLMQSKCLH
;
A
#
# COMPACT_ATOMS: atom_id res chain seq x y z
N MET A 1 46.13 4.21 26.10
CA MET A 1 46.53 4.53 24.73
C MET A 1 45.30 5.05 24.00
N ASN A 2 45.44 6.10 23.19
CA ASN A 2 44.30 6.79 22.58
C ASN A 2 43.88 6.04 21.30
N SER A 3 42.61 5.65 21.22
CA SER A 3 42.01 4.93 20.08
C SER A 3 42.20 5.61 18.72
N SER A 4 42.53 6.91 18.69
CA SER A 4 42.80 7.66 17.46
C SER A 4 44.08 7.23 16.73
N GLU A 5 45.13 6.84 17.46
CA GLU A 5 46.42 6.43 16.85
C GLU A 5 46.31 5.04 16.20
N GLU A 6 45.59 4.12 16.84
CA GLU A 6 45.34 2.77 16.35
C GLU A 6 44.46 2.77 15.09
N ILE A 7 43.44 3.64 15.04
CA ILE A 7 42.61 3.85 13.83
C ILE A 7 43.45 4.40 12.68
N CYS A 8 44.35 5.36 12.96
CA CYS A 8 45.24 5.93 11.94
C CYS A 8 46.16 4.85 11.34
N LEU A 9 46.68 3.95 12.18
CA LEU A 9 47.52 2.84 11.74
C LEU A 9 46.75 1.86 10.84
N LEU A 10 45.57 1.40 11.26
CA LEU A 10 44.73 0.50 10.45
C LEU A 10 44.35 1.14 9.10
N THR A 11 44.03 2.43 9.12
CA THR A 11 43.71 3.18 7.89
C THR A 11 44.91 3.27 6.96
N THR A 12 46.10 3.49 7.51
CA THR A 12 47.35 3.53 6.73
C THR A 12 47.62 2.18 6.07
N PHE A 13 47.48 1.07 6.81
CA PHE A 13 47.63 -0.27 6.24
C PHE A 13 46.62 -0.56 5.13
N ALA A 14 45.36 -0.19 5.33
CA ALA A 14 44.33 -0.35 4.30
C ALA A 14 44.63 0.45 3.02
N GLN A 15 45.10 1.69 3.16
CA GLN A 15 45.53 2.52 2.02
C GLN A 15 46.74 1.92 1.30
N MET A 16 47.70 1.36 2.05
CA MET A 16 48.84 0.65 1.47
C MET A 16 48.41 -0.58 0.69
N ALA A 17 47.39 -1.32 1.14
CA ALA A 17 46.84 -2.45 0.42
C ALA A 17 46.09 -2.02 -0.85
N GLN A 18 45.26 -0.96 -0.78
CA GLN A 18 44.51 -0.43 -1.94
C GLN A 18 45.39 0.10 -3.07
N ALA A 19 46.55 0.67 -2.74
CA ALA A 19 47.47 1.23 -3.73
C ALA A 19 48.24 0.17 -4.54
N ARG A 20 48.10 -1.11 -4.20
CA ARG A 20 48.87 -2.22 -4.78
C ARG A 20 48.15 -2.80 -5.99
N ARG A 21 48.90 -3.46 -6.88
CA ARG A 21 48.33 -4.19 -8.01
C ARG A 21 48.15 -5.65 -7.62
N THR A 22 46.96 -6.19 -7.86
CA THR A 22 46.53 -7.54 -7.43
C THR A 22 47.52 -8.64 -7.87
N ASN A 23 48.13 -8.49 -9.05
CA ASN A 23 48.96 -9.53 -9.67
C ASN A 23 50.43 -9.56 -9.21
N VAL A 24 50.86 -8.63 -8.34
CA VAL A 24 52.28 -8.48 -7.94
C VAL A 24 52.48 -8.61 -6.44
N ASP A 25 51.58 -8.02 -5.64
CA ASP A 25 51.72 -7.94 -4.17
C ASP A 25 50.56 -8.67 -3.45
N GLU A 26 50.04 -9.75 -4.04
CA GLU A 26 48.87 -10.49 -3.53
C GLU A 26 49.04 -10.96 -2.08
N ASP A 27 50.22 -11.51 -1.74
CA ASP A 27 50.54 -11.98 -0.39
C ASP A 27 50.52 -10.84 0.63
N PHE A 28 51.00 -9.65 0.26
CA PHE A 28 50.98 -8.48 1.12
C PHE A 28 49.54 -8.02 1.39
N ILE A 29 48.70 -7.97 0.35
CA ILE A 29 47.28 -7.59 0.47
C ILE A 29 46.57 -8.59 1.40
N LYS A 30 46.80 -9.90 1.21
CA LYS A 30 46.25 -10.95 2.08
C LYS A 30 46.64 -10.76 3.54
N ILE A 31 47.93 -10.52 3.82
CA ILE A 31 48.42 -10.31 5.19
C ILE A 31 47.72 -9.12 5.84
N ILE A 32 47.68 -7.97 5.16
CA ILE A 32 47.05 -6.76 5.70
C ILE A 32 45.56 -6.98 5.99
N VAL A 33 44.85 -7.62 5.07
CA VAL A 33 43.42 -7.92 5.22
C VAL A 33 43.15 -8.83 6.40
N LEU A 34 43.94 -9.90 6.56
CA LEU A 34 43.82 -10.83 7.67
C LEU A 34 44.15 -10.17 9.01
N GLU A 35 45.17 -9.30 9.07
CA GLU A 35 45.50 -8.54 10.28
C GLU A 35 44.37 -7.56 10.67
N ILE A 36 43.80 -6.83 9.69
CA ILE A 36 42.66 -5.95 9.94
C ILE A 36 41.46 -6.78 10.44
N TYR A 37 41.21 -7.94 9.85
CA TYR A 37 40.15 -8.86 10.27
C TYR A 37 40.35 -9.39 11.70
N GLU A 38 41.57 -9.83 12.04
CA GLU A 38 41.92 -10.33 13.36
C GLU A 38 41.67 -9.27 14.44
N VAL A 39 42.20 -8.06 14.25
CA VAL A 39 42.04 -6.94 15.20
C VAL A 39 40.58 -6.50 15.32
N SER A 40 39.83 -6.52 14.21
CA SER A 40 38.48 -5.95 14.15
C SER A 40 37.36 -6.93 14.51
N TYR A 41 37.57 -8.24 14.35
CA TYR A 41 36.52 -9.27 14.49
C TYR A 41 36.87 -10.42 15.44
N VAL A 42 38.12 -10.89 15.44
CA VAL A 42 38.53 -12.09 16.19
C VAL A 42 38.95 -11.74 17.62
N ALA A 43 39.77 -10.70 17.78
CA ALA A 43 40.29 -10.26 19.07
C ALA A 43 39.20 -9.60 19.94
N LEU A 44 38.79 -10.28 21.02
CA LEU A 44 37.70 -9.84 21.91
C LEU A 44 37.95 -8.48 22.57
N SER A 45 39.21 -8.15 22.87
CA SER A 45 39.60 -6.90 23.52
C SER A 45 39.47 -5.67 22.63
N THR A 46 39.51 -5.84 21.31
CA THR A 46 39.58 -4.77 20.31
C THR A 46 38.33 -4.72 19.42
N ARG A 47 37.59 -5.84 19.29
CA ARG A 47 36.39 -5.97 18.45
C ARG A 47 35.33 -4.87 18.67
N GLU A 48 35.01 -4.54 19.92
CA GLU A 48 33.99 -3.52 20.21
C GLU A 48 34.40 -2.13 19.73
N THR A 49 35.70 -1.83 19.74
CA THR A 49 36.25 -0.54 19.31
C THR A 49 36.42 -0.46 17.79
N PHE A 50 36.92 -1.51 17.15
CA PHE A 50 37.35 -1.44 15.75
C PHE A 50 36.42 -2.12 14.74
N SER A 51 35.42 -2.91 15.16
CA SER A 51 34.52 -3.61 14.21
C SER A 51 33.82 -2.69 13.20
N LYS A 52 33.59 -1.41 13.53
CA LYS A 52 33.08 -0.43 12.58
C LYS A 52 34.14 0.03 11.59
N VAL A 53 35.28 0.48 12.07
CA VAL A 53 36.37 0.97 11.21
C VAL A 53 36.90 -0.17 10.33
N GLY A 54 37.11 -1.35 10.90
CA GLY A 54 37.54 -2.54 10.19
C GLY A 54 36.61 -2.94 9.05
N ARG A 55 35.28 -2.86 9.23
CA ARG A 55 34.32 -3.15 8.15
C ARG A 55 34.49 -2.19 6.97
N GLU A 56 34.62 -0.89 7.24
CA GLU A 56 34.77 0.16 6.23
C GLU A 56 36.10 0.00 5.48
N LEU A 57 37.19 -0.30 6.20
CA LEU A 57 38.51 -0.53 5.62
C LEU A 57 38.56 -1.80 4.76
N LEU A 58 38.01 -2.91 5.25
CA LEU A 58 37.93 -4.17 4.49
C LEU A 58 37.04 -4.02 3.25
N GLY A 59 35.90 -3.32 3.37
CA GLY A 59 35.04 -2.97 2.24
C GLY A 59 35.78 -2.15 1.18
N ALA A 60 36.57 -1.16 1.60
CA ALA A 60 37.33 -0.33 0.67
C ALA A 60 38.48 -1.08 -0.02
N ILE A 61 39.17 -2.02 0.66
CA ILE A 61 40.19 -2.88 0.02
C ILE A 61 39.53 -3.84 -0.99
N THR A 62 38.43 -4.49 -0.61
CA THR A 62 37.72 -5.46 -1.46
C THR A 62 37.02 -4.83 -2.66
N ALA A 63 36.70 -3.53 -2.61
CA ALA A 63 36.22 -2.77 -3.78
C ALA A 63 37.29 -2.63 -4.87
N VAL A 64 38.58 -2.63 -4.50
CA VAL A 64 39.71 -2.60 -5.45
C VAL A 64 40.16 -4.02 -5.82
N HIS A 65 40.10 -4.96 -4.86
CA HIS A 65 40.53 -6.34 -5.02
C HIS A 65 39.40 -7.34 -4.64
N PRO A 66 38.42 -7.61 -5.51
CA PRO A 66 37.27 -8.46 -5.18
C PRO A 66 37.63 -9.90 -4.78
N GLU A 67 38.70 -10.46 -5.36
CA GLU A 67 39.24 -11.81 -5.05
C GLU A 67 39.56 -12.02 -3.57
N ILE A 68 39.85 -10.93 -2.83
CA ILE A 68 40.15 -10.98 -1.40
C ILE A 68 38.93 -11.38 -0.56
N ILE A 69 37.72 -11.25 -1.10
CA ILE A 69 36.50 -11.74 -0.43
C ILE A 69 36.56 -13.25 -0.20
N SER A 70 37.18 -14.02 -1.12
CA SER A 70 37.42 -15.45 -0.94
C SER A 70 38.32 -15.73 0.26
N VAL A 71 39.39 -14.95 0.43
CA VAL A 71 40.32 -15.07 1.57
C VAL A 71 39.62 -14.76 2.91
N LEU A 72 38.74 -13.75 2.91
CA LEU A 72 37.93 -13.43 4.08
C LEU A 72 36.91 -14.54 4.38
N LEU A 73 36.30 -15.14 3.36
CA LEU A 73 35.36 -16.26 3.52
C LEU A 73 36.03 -17.48 4.17
N ASP A 74 37.20 -17.86 3.69
CA ASP A 74 38.00 -18.95 4.25
C ASP A 74 38.33 -18.68 5.72
N ARG A 75 38.80 -17.46 6.04
CA ARG A 75 39.14 -17.11 7.43
C ARG A 75 37.90 -17.08 8.33
N VAL A 76 36.76 -16.60 7.82
CA VAL A 76 35.50 -16.60 8.55
C VAL A 76 35.02 -18.03 8.78
N GLN A 77 35.18 -18.94 7.82
CA GLN A 77 34.81 -20.34 7.99
C GLN A 77 35.50 -20.99 9.20
N GLU A 78 36.77 -20.68 9.43
CA GLU A 78 37.54 -21.17 10.58
C GLU A 78 37.14 -20.52 11.92
N THR A 79 36.71 -19.25 11.88
CA THR A 79 36.53 -18.41 13.08
C THR A 79 35.07 -18.06 13.40
N ILE A 80 34.11 -18.53 12.61
CA ILE A 80 32.68 -18.15 12.70
C ILE A 80 32.05 -18.44 14.05
N ASP A 81 32.49 -19.50 14.74
CA ASP A 81 31.98 -19.85 16.07
C ASP A 81 32.47 -18.86 17.16
N GLN A 82 33.61 -18.20 16.93
CA GLN A 82 34.13 -17.11 17.79
C GLN A 82 33.55 -15.74 17.42
N VAL A 83 33.42 -15.44 16.12
CA VAL A 83 32.96 -14.12 15.64
C VAL A 83 31.45 -13.95 15.77
N GLY A 84 30.67 -15.02 15.54
CA GLY A 84 29.21 -15.02 15.66
C GLY A 84 28.53 -14.03 14.71
N MET A 85 27.40 -13.44 15.15
CA MET A 85 26.54 -12.57 14.32
C MET A 85 27.25 -11.34 13.73
N VAL A 86 28.41 -10.94 14.25
CA VAL A 86 29.15 -9.76 13.79
C VAL A 86 29.66 -9.94 12.35
N SER A 87 29.87 -11.19 11.90
CA SER A 87 30.23 -11.52 10.52
C SER A 87 29.15 -11.11 9.50
N LEU A 88 27.87 -11.09 9.89
CA LEU A 88 26.79 -10.63 9.02
C LEU A 88 26.95 -9.16 8.64
N TYR A 89 27.42 -8.32 9.57
CA TYR A 89 27.66 -6.90 9.30
C TYR A 89 28.90 -6.67 8.41
N LEU A 90 29.89 -7.56 8.47
CA LEU A 90 31.03 -7.51 7.56
C LEU A 90 30.59 -7.78 6.12
N PHE A 91 29.98 -8.93 5.86
CA PHE A 91 29.60 -9.34 4.50
C PHE A 91 28.50 -8.48 3.88
N LYS A 92 27.69 -7.79 4.68
CA LYS A 92 26.77 -6.76 4.17
C LYS A 92 27.47 -5.51 3.63
N GLU A 93 28.67 -5.20 4.13
CA GLU A 93 29.46 -4.05 3.67
C GLU A 93 30.37 -4.40 2.48
N LEU A 94 30.80 -5.66 2.38
CA LEU A 94 31.65 -6.09 1.28
C LEU A 94 30.92 -5.90 -0.06
N PRO A 95 31.63 -5.45 -1.12
CA PRO A 95 31.06 -5.26 -2.46
C PRO A 95 30.90 -6.61 -3.17
N LEU A 96 30.04 -7.47 -2.64
CA LEU A 96 29.77 -8.83 -3.15
C LEU A 96 29.31 -8.84 -4.61
N TYR A 97 28.76 -7.73 -5.10
CA TYR A 97 28.34 -7.56 -6.49
C TYR A 97 29.52 -7.50 -7.49
N LEU A 98 30.75 -7.34 -7.01
CA LEU A 98 31.98 -7.41 -7.80
C LEU A 98 32.67 -8.78 -7.72
N TRP A 99 32.24 -9.65 -6.81
CA TRP A 99 32.90 -10.91 -6.50
C TRP A 99 32.34 -12.06 -7.34
N GLN A 100 33.24 -12.87 -7.89
CA GLN A 100 32.92 -14.06 -8.67
C GLN A 100 33.37 -15.32 -7.92
N PRO A 101 32.47 -15.98 -7.17
CA PRO A 101 32.86 -17.11 -6.35
C PRO A 101 33.27 -18.34 -7.17
N SER A 102 34.30 -19.04 -6.72
CA SER A 102 34.73 -20.33 -7.25
C SER A 102 33.79 -21.48 -6.85
N ALA A 103 33.87 -22.62 -7.54
CA ALA A 103 33.04 -23.79 -7.22
C ALA A 103 33.24 -24.31 -5.79
N SER A 104 34.46 -24.20 -5.24
CA SER A 104 34.76 -24.53 -3.84
C SER A 104 34.03 -23.60 -2.86
N GLU A 105 33.95 -22.30 -3.16
CA GLU A 105 33.28 -21.32 -2.30
C GLU A 105 31.76 -21.49 -2.35
N ILE A 106 31.20 -21.80 -3.53
CA ILE A 106 29.78 -22.18 -3.67
C ILE A 106 29.47 -23.42 -2.84
N ALA A 107 30.38 -24.41 -2.77
CA ALA A 107 30.21 -25.59 -1.94
C ALA A 107 30.19 -25.27 -0.43
N VAL A 108 30.99 -24.30 0.03
CA VAL A 108 30.96 -23.80 1.42
C VAL A 108 29.61 -23.14 1.72
N ILE A 109 29.15 -22.26 0.84
CA ILE A 109 27.85 -21.58 0.97
C ILE A 109 26.70 -22.61 1.00
N ARG A 110 26.79 -23.66 0.18
CA ARG A 110 25.83 -24.76 0.14
C ARG A 110 25.76 -25.52 1.46
N ASP A 111 26.90 -25.88 2.04
CA ASP A 111 26.95 -26.54 3.35
C ASP A 111 26.31 -25.66 4.44
N TRP A 112 26.62 -24.37 4.45
CA TRP A 112 26.05 -23.42 5.40
C TRP A 112 24.54 -23.25 5.25
N LEU A 113 24.05 -23.21 4.02
CA LEU A 113 22.62 -23.07 3.73
C LEU A 113 21.84 -24.35 4.08
N LEU A 114 22.35 -25.54 3.71
CA LEU A 114 21.62 -26.79 3.82
C LEU A 114 21.79 -27.50 5.16
N ASN A 115 22.94 -27.41 5.83
CA ASN A 115 23.24 -28.26 6.99
C ASN A 115 23.06 -27.56 8.34
N HIS A 116 22.65 -26.29 8.36
CA HIS A 116 22.49 -25.49 9.57
C HIS A 116 21.06 -24.97 9.72
N ASN A 117 20.55 -24.80 10.94
CA ASN A 117 19.17 -24.30 11.15
C ASN A 117 19.00 -22.83 10.72
N LEU A 118 17.76 -22.37 10.49
CA LEU A 118 17.46 -21.01 10.02
C LEU A 118 17.89 -19.88 11.00
N THR A 119 18.14 -20.23 12.27
CA THR A 119 18.60 -19.27 13.29
C THR A 119 20.12 -19.19 13.39
N ALA A 120 20.86 -20.16 12.85
CA ALA A 120 22.32 -20.20 12.87
C ALA A 120 22.95 -19.08 12.04
N VAL A 121 24.09 -18.59 12.53
CA VAL A 121 24.88 -17.55 11.85
C VAL A 121 25.31 -18.02 10.46
N LYS A 122 25.79 -19.26 10.32
CA LYS A 122 26.21 -19.86 9.04
C LYS A 122 25.10 -19.79 7.99
N ASN A 123 23.88 -20.20 8.33
CA ASN A 123 22.73 -20.16 7.42
C ASN A 123 22.39 -18.71 7.01
N LYS A 124 22.30 -17.80 7.99
CA LYS A 124 22.04 -16.37 7.71
C LYS A 124 23.14 -15.72 6.85
N LEU A 125 24.39 -16.11 7.07
CA LEU A 125 25.52 -15.60 6.31
C LEU A 125 25.50 -16.09 4.87
N ALA A 126 25.15 -17.36 4.64
CA ALA A 126 24.90 -17.88 3.29
C ALA A 126 23.80 -17.09 2.56
N CYS A 127 22.71 -16.75 3.26
CA CYS A 127 21.66 -15.90 2.70
C CYS A 127 22.16 -14.49 2.33
N VAL A 128 22.93 -13.85 3.20
CA VAL A 128 23.52 -12.52 2.95
C VAL A 128 24.48 -12.54 1.76
N ILE A 129 25.33 -13.57 1.67
CA ILE A 129 26.29 -13.70 0.57
C ILE A 129 25.56 -13.84 -0.76
N LEU A 130 24.65 -14.81 -0.87
CA LEU A 130 23.89 -15.04 -2.10
C LEU A 130 23.01 -13.84 -2.49
N GLU A 131 22.50 -13.10 -1.51
CA GLU A 131 21.73 -11.87 -1.77
C GLU A 131 22.61 -10.73 -2.29
N GLY A 132 23.86 -10.64 -1.85
CA GLY A 132 24.81 -9.60 -2.27
C GLY A 132 25.50 -9.83 -3.61
N LEU A 133 25.48 -11.06 -4.14
CA LEU A 133 26.05 -11.38 -5.46
C LEU A 133 25.29 -10.67 -6.60
N ASN A 134 26.01 -10.36 -7.68
CA ASN A 134 25.44 -9.78 -8.90
C ASN A 134 24.89 -10.89 -9.80
N TRP A 135 23.57 -11.06 -9.79
CA TRP A 135 22.84 -11.99 -10.67
C TRP A 135 22.42 -11.35 -11.99
N GLY A 136 22.91 -10.16 -12.28
CA GLY A 136 22.68 -9.41 -13.51
C GLY A 136 23.78 -9.56 -14.54
N PHE A 137 24.00 -8.50 -15.31
CA PHE A 137 24.97 -8.47 -16.41
C PHE A 137 26.20 -7.65 -16.03
N ALA A 138 27.35 -8.02 -16.58
CA ALA A 138 28.57 -7.22 -16.54
C ALA A 138 28.52 -6.08 -17.59
N GLU A 139 29.50 -5.17 -17.56
CA GLU A 139 29.57 -3.99 -18.46
C GLU A 139 29.52 -4.34 -19.96
N GLN A 140 29.90 -5.56 -20.32
CA GLN A 140 29.93 -6.05 -21.71
C GLN A 140 28.62 -6.75 -22.15
N GLY A 141 27.57 -6.71 -21.33
CA GLY A 141 26.28 -7.35 -21.61
C GLY A 141 26.25 -8.87 -21.45
N ALA A 142 27.38 -9.50 -21.08
CA ALA A 142 27.43 -10.90 -20.65
C ALA A 142 26.97 -11.05 -19.19
N LEU A 143 26.52 -12.25 -18.80
CA LEU A 143 26.19 -12.53 -17.39
C LEU A 143 27.43 -12.33 -16.51
N HIS A 144 27.26 -11.69 -15.36
CA HIS A 144 28.37 -11.51 -14.42
C HIS A 144 28.79 -12.84 -13.77
N LEU A 145 27.83 -13.72 -13.52
CA LEU A 145 28.05 -15.10 -13.06
C LEU A 145 27.58 -16.07 -14.15
N ASP A 146 28.33 -17.15 -14.36
CA ASP A 146 27.99 -18.15 -15.37
C ASP A 146 26.58 -18.72 -15.15
N GLN A 147 25.86 -19.00 -16.25
CA GLN A 147 24.52 -19.58 -16.19
C GLN A 147 24.45 -20.90 -15.40
N ALA A 148 25.56 -21.66 -15.37
CA ALA A 148 25.67 -22.87 -14.56
C ALA A 148 25.54 -22.57 -13.05
N VAL A 149 26.12 -21.47 -12.58
CA VAL A 149 26.04 -21.02 -11.18
C VAL A 149 24.62 -20.61 -10.84
N HIS A 150 23.92 -19.91 -11.74
CA HIS A 150 22.50 -19.60 -11.56
C HIS A 150 21.66 -20.88 -11.37
N ALA A 151 21.86 -21.89 -12.22
CA ALA A 151 21.15 -23.16 -12.13
C ALA A 151 21.49 -23.94 -10.85
N GLU A 152 22.77 -24.00 -10.47
CA GLU A 152 23.24 -24.64 -9.25
C GLU A 152 22.64 -24.00 -7.99
N VAL A 153 22.62 -22.67 -7.94
CA VAL A 153 22.05 -21.90 -6.83
C VAL A 153 20.54 -22.06 -6.76
N ALA A 154 19.84 -22.07 -7.89
CA ALA A 154 18.40 -22.33 -7.94
C ALA A 154 18.04 -23.70 -7.33
N LEU A 155 18.78 -24.75 -7.69
CA LEU A 155 18.58 -26.10 -7.15
C LEU A 155 18.95 -26.18 -5.66
N MET A 156 20.04 -25.52 -5.25
CA MET A 156 20.45 -25.40 -3.86
C MET A 156 19.37 -24.72 -2.99
N VAL A 157 18.79 -23.60 -3.45
CA VAL A 157 17.71 -22.90 -2.73
C VAL A 157 16.44 -23.76 -2.68
N LEU A 158 16.12 -24.49 -3.75
CA LEU A 158 15.00 -25.43 -3.76
C LEU A 158 15.17 -26.54 -2.72
N GLU A 159 16.35 -27.14 -2.63
CA GLU A 159 16.65 -28.16 -1.64
C GLU A 159 16.52 -27.62 -0.21
N ALA A 160 17.04 -26.40 0.04
CA ALA A 160 16.88 -25.73 1.32
C ALA A 160 15.40 -25.47 1.64
N TYR A 161 14.64 -25.00 0.66
CA TYR A 161 13.20 -24.78 0.78
C TYR A 161 12.46 -26.07 1.14
N GLN A 162 12.77 -27.17 0.46
CA GLN A 162 12.20 -28.48 0.79
C GLN A 162 12.57 -28.94 2.20
N LYS A 163 13.81 -28.70 2.63
CA LYS A 163 14.29 -29.11 3.94
C LYS A 163 13.61 -28.34 5.08
N TYR A 164 13.52 -27.02 4.99
CA TYR A 164 13.05 -26.17 6.09
C TYR A 164 11.54 -25.90 6.07
N LEU A 165 10.89 -25.92 4.89
CA LEU A 165 9.49 -25.50 4.75
C LEU A 165 8.54 -26.64 4.41
N ALA A 166 8.99 -27.73 3.75
CA ALA A 166 8.07 -28.78 3.27
C ALA A 166 7.59 -29.78 4.33
N GLN A 167 8.10 -29.75 5.57
CA GLN A 167 7.68 -30.67 6.65
C GLN A 167 6.46 -30.21 7.46
N LYS A 168 5.84 -29.07 7.12
CA LYS A 168 4.60 -28.61 7.75
C LYS A 168 3.54 -28.35 6.67
N PRO A 169 2.27 -28.78 6.86
CA PRO A 169 1.23 -28.64 5.85
C PRO A 169 0.84 -27.16 5.68
N TYR A 170 1.68 -26.38 4.99
CA TYR A 170 1.37 -25.04 4.50
C TYR A 170 0.71 -25.17 3.12
N ALA A 171 -0.41 -25.89 3.08
CA ALA A 171 -1.29 -25.89 1.91
C ALA A 171 -2.16 -24.63 1.95
N GLY A 172 -1.78 -23.63 1.16
CA GLY A 172 -2.66 -22.77 0.34
C GLY A 172 -3.76 -21.89 0.95
N LEU A 173 -4.30 -22.18 2.15
CA LEU A 173 -5.50 -21.49 2.67
C LEU A 173 -5.26 -20.72 3.98
N ILE A 174 -4.16 -20.98 4.69
CA ILE A 174 -3.90 -20.40 6.03
C ILE A 174 -2.88 -19.24 5.97
N SER A 175 -2.21 -19.00 4.82
CA SER A 175 -1.31 -17.84 4.71
C SER A 175 -2.05 -16.50 4.78
N GLU A 176 -3.36 -16.48 4.47
CA GLU A 176 -4.19 -15.30 4.63
C GLU A 176 -4.67 -15.09 6.07
N SER A 177 -4.99 -16.12 6.87
CA SER A 177 -5.30 -15.88 8.28
C SER A 177 -4.07 -15.38 9.05
N MET A 178 -2.86 -15.79 8.64
CA MET A 178 -1.62 -15.25 9.20
C MET A 178 -1.22 -13.89 8.63
N LYS A 179 -1.52 -13.53 7.36
CA LYS A 179 -1.34 -12.14 6.87
C LYS A 179 -2.41 -11.18 7.40
N GLN A 180 -3.64 -11.65 7.63
CA GLN A 180 -4.76 -10.90 8.22
C GLN A 180 -4.49 -10.56 9.69
N VAL A 181 -3.84 -11.46 10.43
CA VAL A 181 -3.32 -11.15 11.77
C VAL A 181 -1.98 -10.42 11.69
N SER A 182 -1.13 -10.65 10.68
CA SER A 182 0.20 -10.02 10.58
C SER A 182 0.20 -8.57 10.11
N TYR A 183 -0.85 -8.03 9.47
CA TYR A 183 -0.91 -6.57 9.22
C TYR A 183 -1.39 -5.79 10.46
N LEU A 184 -2.23 -6.41 11.31
CA LEU A 184 -2.58 -5.87 12.62
C LEU A 184 -1.49 -6.19 13.68
N ALA A 185 -0.73 -7.27 13.52
CA ALA A 185 0.38 -7.66 14.40
C ALA A 185 1.74 -7.10 13.96
N SER A 186 1.92 -6.64 12.72
CA SER A 186 3.07 -5.80 12.34
C SER A 186 2.98 -4.43 12.99
N ILE A 187 1.76 -3.97 13.30
CA ILE A 187 1.49 -2.77 14.10
C ILE A 187 1.57 -3.11 15.61
N VAL A 188 1.39 -4.38 16.00
CA VAL A 188 1.36 -4.83 17.40
C VAL A 188 2.27 -6.06 17.63
N ARG A 189 3.59 -5.80 17.73
CA ARG A 189 4.59 -6.57 18.50
C ARG A 189 4.50 -8.12 18.50
N TYR A 190 4.65 -8.79 17.35
CA TYR A 190 5.23 -10.16 17.30
C TYR A 190 6.18 -10.27 16.09
N GLY A 191 7.42 -10.72 16.33
CA GLY A 191 8.47 -10.79 15.30
C GLY A 191 8.20 -11.82 14.20
N GLU A 192 8.70 -11.56 12.98
CA GLU A 192 8.69 -12.49 11.85
C GLU A 192 9.35 -13.83 12.22
N THR A 193 8.72 -14.96 11.87
CA THR A 193 9.33 -16.28 12.11
C THR A 193 10.50 -16.50 11.13
N PRO A 194 11.55 -17.25 11.52
CA PRO A 194 12.66 -17.57 10.62
C PRO A 194 12.21 -18.22 9.30
N GLU A 195 11.17 -19.05 9.33
CA GLU A 195 10.60 -19.71 8.15
C GLU A 195 9.92 -18.73 7.18
N THR A 196 9.22 -17.71 7.70
CA THR A 196 8.55 -16.71 6.85
C THR A 196 9.57 -15.78 6.21
N SER A 197 10.57 -15.34 6.97
CA SER A 197 11.71 -14.56 6.46
C SER A 197 12.49 -15.34 5.40
N PHE A 198 12.77 -16.63 5.64
CA PHE A 198 13.46 -17.49 4.68
C PHE A 198 12.66 -17.70 3.38
N ASN A 199 11.34 -17.91 3.48
CA ASN A 199 10.47 -18.03 2.31
C ASN A 199 10.52 -16.78 1.43
N GLN A 200 10.43 -15.59 2.04
CA GLN A 200 10.52 -14.31 1.32
C GLN A 200 11.90 -14.14 0.66
N TRP A 201 12.99 -14.42 1.39
CA TRP A 201 14.35 -14.39 0.85
C TRP A 201 14.51 -15.35 -0.34
N ALA A 202 14.03 -16.59 -0.23
CA ALA A 202 14.17 -17.60 -1.28
C ALA A 202 13.48 -17.16 -2.59
N TRP A 203 12.27 -16.62 -2.50
CA TRP A 203 11.56 -16.09 -3.68
C TRP A 203 12.24 -14.85 -4.26
N ASN A 204 12.71 -13.93 -3.42
CA ASN A 204 13.43 -12.74 -3.86
C ASN A 204 14.70 -13.14 -4.63
N LEU A 205 15.46 -14.11 -4.13
CA LEU A 205 16.66 -14.61 -4.81
C LEU A 205 16.33 -15.35 -6.10
N ILE A 206 15.39 -16.29 -6.09
CA ILE A 206 15.07 -17.10 -7.28
C ILE A 206 14.57 -16.26 -8.46
N LEU A 207 13.78 -15.20 -8.19
CA LEU A 207 13.29 -14.31 -9.25
C LEU A 207 14.38 -13.41 -9.85
N ARG A 208 15.54 -13.28 -9.19
CA ARG A 208 16.70 -12.52 -9.67
C ARG A 208 17.55 -13.31 -10.67
N LEU A 209 17.61 -14.64 -10.51
CA LEU A 209 18.43 -15.54 -11.31
C LEU A 209 18.03 -15.55 -12.80
N LYS A 210 19.02 -15.63 -13.70
CA LYS A 210 18.85 -15.70 -15.16
C LYS A 210 18.84 -17.16 -15.62
N LEU A 211 17.69 -17.82 -15.47
CA LEU A 211 17.53 -19.26 -15.68
C LEU A 211 17.01 -19.62 -17.08
N HIS A 212 16.35 -18.69 -17.76
CA HIS A 212 15.68 -18.91 -19.03
C HIS A 212 16.44 -18.25 -20.18
N ARG A 213 16.37 -18.80 -21.40
CA ARG A 213 17.05 -18.19 -22.58
C ARG A 213 16.64 -16.74 -22.86
N ASN A 214 15.40 -16.39 -22.54
CA ASN A 214 14.83 -15.05 -22.74
C ASN A 214 15.21 -14.07 -21.61
N ASP A 215 15.97 -14.51 -20.61
CA ASP A 215 16.52 -13.61 -19.59
C ASP A 215 17.62 -12.70 -20.14
N CYS A 216 18.46 -13.22 -21.05
CA CYS A 216 19.63 -12.51 -21.53
C CYS A 216 19.33 -11.41 -22.55
N GLY A 217 18.20 -11.47 -23.26
CA GLY A 217 17.86 -10.53 -24.33
C GLY A 217 18.87 -10.59 -25.49
N ILE A 218 18.40 -10.42 -26.72
CA ILE A 218 19.29 -10.21 -27.86
C ILE A 218 19.77 -8.75 -27.78
N GLN A 219 20.82 -8.47 -27.00
CA GLN A 219 21.46 -7.15 -27.05
C GLN A 219 22.20 -7.01 -28.39
N GLN A 220 21.78 -6.01 -29.17
CA GLN A 220 22.05 -5.79 -30.60
C GLN A 220 23.53 -5.61 -31.02
N ASN A 221 24.53 -5.84 -30.18
CA ASN A 221 25.95 -5.63 -30.54
C ASN A 221 26.92 -6.75 -30.14
N CYS A 222 26.45 -7.87 -29.59
CA CYS A 222 27.30 -9.04 -29.39
C CYS A 222 27.13 -10.04 -30.55
N PRO A 223 28.22 -10.52 -31.18
CA PRO A 223 28.09 -11.62 -32.14
C PRO A 223 27.44 -12.77 -31.39
N ALA A 224 26.42 -13.39 -32.01
CA ALA A 224 25.64 -14.47 -31.43
C ALA A 224 26.57 -15.56 -30.86
N ALA A 225 26.92 -15.43 -29.58
CA ALA A 225 27.56 -16.48 -28.84
C ALA A 225 26.53 -17.59 -28.80
N PRO A 226 26.83 -18.77 -29.38
CA PRO A 226 25.84 -19.80 -29.51
C PRO A 226 25.35 -20.17 -28.11
N PHE A 227 24.04 -20.09 -27.88
CA PHE A 227 23.37 -20.87 -26.84
C PHE A 227 23.61 -22.35 -27.15
N SER A 228 24.83 -22.83 -26.87
CA SER A 228 25.23 -24.22 -27.01
C SER A 228 25.19 -24.84 -25.62
N ARG A 229 23.97 -25.22 -25.22
CA ARG A 229 23.69 -26.27 -24.23
C ARG A 229 22.22 -26.65 -24.43
N THR A 230 21.97 -27.91 -24.77
CA THR A 230 20.64 -28.52 -24.79
C THR A 230 19.91 -28.16 -23.49
N VAL A 231 18.75 -27.52 -23.61
CA VAL A 231 17.91 -27.22 -22.44
C VAL A 231 17.60 -28.56 -21.74
N PRO A 232 17.86 -28.69 -20.43
CA PRO A 232 17.77 -29.97 -19.75
C PRO A 232 16.31 -30.43 -19.60
N ASP A 233 16.07 -31.73 -19.78
CA ASP A 233 14.84 -32.38 -19.33
C ASP A 233 14.95 -32.72 -17.83
N MET A 234 13.86 -32.52 -17.09
CA MET A 234 13.79 -32.83 -15.65
C MET A 234 14.03 -34.30 -15.33
N THR A 235 13.84 -35.20 -16.31
CA THR A 235 13.90 -36.66 -16.13
C THR A 235 15.25 -37.27 -16.49
N GLU A 236 16.13 -36.53 -17.17
CA GLU A 236 17.37 -37.07 -17.75
C GLU A 236 18.56 -37.09 -16.77
N SER A 237 18.60 -36.20 -15.77
CA SER A 237 19.75 -36.07 -14.86
C SER A 237 19.36 -36.18 -13.38
N PRO A 238 20.15 -36.90 -12.55
CA PRO A 238 19.91 -37.01 -11.12
C PRO A 238 20.00 -35.66 -10.38
N MET A 239 20.67 -34.66 -10.94
CA MET A 239 20.72 -33.31 -10.38
C MET A 239 19.34 -32.64 -10.31
N PHE A 240 18.41 -33.02 -11.20
CA PHE A 240 17.04 -32.51 -11.20
C PHE A 240 16.08 -33.33 -10.33
N HIS A 241 16.55 -34.37 -9.64
CA HIS A 241 15.69 -35.17 -8.77
C HIS A 241 14.95 -34.36 -7.69
N PRO A 242 15.58 -33.38 -7.01
CA PRO A 242 14.87 -32.49 -6.07
C PRO A 242 13.76 -31.68 -6.75
N LEU A 243 14.02 -31.21 -7.98
CA LEU A 243 13.05 -30.47 -8.80
C LEU A 243 11.87 -31.34 -9.22
N LEU A 244 12.13 -32.53 -9.75
CA LEU A 244 11.08 -33.48 -10.13
C LEU A 244 10.20 -33.84 -8.92
N LYS A 245 10.80 -34.04 -7.74
CA LYS A 245 10.08 -34.27 -6.49
C LYS A 245 9.21 -33.07 -6.10
N ALA A 246 9.73 -31.85 -6.23
CA ALA A 246 8.99 -30.62 -5.93
C ALA A 246 7.77 -30.43 -6.83
N VAL A 247 7.94 -30.67 -8.13
CA VAL A 247 6.87 -30.55 -9.13
C VAL A 247 5.78 -31.59 -8.87
N LYS A 248 6.14 -32.85 -8.62
CA LYS A 248 5.18 -33.92 -8.29
C LYS A 248 4.41 -33.63 -6.99
N ALA A 249 5.03 -32.92 -6.05
CA ALA A 249 4.39 -32.48 -4.80
C ALA A 249 3.57 -31.19 -4.96
N GLY A 250 3.50 -30.58 -6.15
CA GLY A 250 2.78 -29.34 -6.39
C GLY A 250 3.38 -28.12 -5.70
N MET A 251 4.69 -28.13 -5.40
CA MET A 251 5.36 -27.02 -4.72
C MET A 251 5.52 -25.83 -5.67
N PRO A 252 5.03 -24.62 -5.34
CA PRO A 252 5.07 -23.48 -6.25
C PRO A 252 6.49 -23.11 -6.74
N ILE A 253 7.47 -23.10 -5.84
CA ILE A 253 8.88 -22.82 -6.16
C ILE A 253 9.47 -23.84 -7.16
N GLY A 254 9.09 -25.11 -7.05
CA GLY A 254 9.47 -26.16 -8.01
C GLY A 254 8.79 -25.98 -9.36
N CYS A 255 7.51 -25.60 -9.37
CA CYS A 255 6.76 -25.32 -10.60
C CYS A 255 7.38 -24.15 -11.37
N TYR A 256 7.77 -23.07 -10.69
CA TYR A 256 8.47 -21.94 -11.31
C TYR A 256 9.82 -22.34 -11.91
N LEU A 257 10.64 -23.07 -11.16
CA LEU A 257 11.96 -23.50 -11.64
C LEU A 257 11.85 -24.43 -12.85
N ALA A 258 10.90 -25.37 -12.84
CA ALA A 258 10.62 -26.22 -13.99
C ALA A 258 10.29 -25.40 -15.25
N LEU A 259 9.44 -24.38 -15.11
CA LEU A 259 9.11 -23.45 -16.20
C LEU A 259 10.28 -22.57 -16.62
N SER A 260 11.18 -22.22 -15.70
CA SER A 260 12.24 -21.24 -15.97
C SER A 260 13.50 -21.86 -16.56
N MET A 261 13.85 -23.10 -16.20
CA MET A 261 15.17 -23.67 -16.52
C MET A 261 15.15 -24.99 -17.32
N THR A 262 13.98 -25.54 -17.64
CA THR A 262 13.85 -26.87 -18.29
C THR A 262 13.11 -26.79 -19.62
N VAL A 263 13.06 -27.90 -20.36
CA VAL A 263 12.33 -27.99 -21.64
C VAL A 263 10.86 -27.58 -21.56
N VAL A 264 10.23 -27.66 -20.37
CA VAL A 264 8.80 -27.34 -20.17
C VAL A 264 8.50 -25.87 -20.48
N GLY A 265 9.40 -24.93 -20.19
CA GLY A 265 9.22 -23.52 -20.54
C GLY A 265 9.85 -23.10 -21.87
N HIS A 266 10.73 -23.93 -22.43
CA HIS A 266 11.50 -23.61 -23.64
C HIS A 266 10.89 -24.20 -24.93
N SER A 267 9.97 -25.16 -24.81
CA SER A 267 9.27 -25.80 -25.92
C SER A 267 7.78 -25.47 -25.91
N ILE A 268 7.25 -25.02 -27.05
CA ILE A 268 5.82 -24.77 -27.27
C ILE A 268 4.98 -26.02 -26.93
N VAL A 269 5.38 -27.19 -27.43
CA VAL A 269 4.65 -28.46 -27.25
C VAL A 269 4.58 -28.83 -25.76
N LYS A 270 5.75 -28.98 -25.12
CA LYS A 270 5.85 -29.26 -23.68
C LYS A 270 5.16 -28.25 -22.78
N PHE A 271 5.19 -26.96 -23.11
CA PHE A 271 4.46 -25.96 -22.33
C PHE A 271 2.94 -26.18 -22.41
N CYS A 272 2.40 -26.45 -23.60
CA CYS A 272 0.98 -26.73 -23.77
C CYS A 272 0.54 -28.04 -23.09
N GLU A 273 1.38 -29.08 -23.10
CA GLU A 273 1.07 -30.39 -22.49
C GLU A 273 1.18 -30.36 -20.95
N GLU A 274 2.26 -29.78 -20.42
CA GLU A 274 2.62 -29.87 -19.00
C GLU A 274 2.69 -28.50 -18.33
N GLY A 275 3.26 -27.50 -19.01
CA GLY A 275 3.57 -26.18 -18.44
C GLY A 275 2.36 -25.33 -18.02
N ILE A 276 1.24 -25.38 -18.75
CA ILE A 276 0.01 -24.66 -18.40
C ILE A 276 -0.52 -25.09 -17.01
N SER A 277 -0.41 -26.38 -16.69
CA SER A 277 -0.82 -26.91 -15.38
C SER A 277 0.07 -26.39 -14.25
N LEU A 278 1.39 -26.31 -14.47
CA LEU A 278 2.36 -25.77 -13.52
C LEU A 278 2.13 -24.28 -13.27
N MET A 279 1.82 -23.51 -14.32
CA MET A 279 1.43 -22.11 -14.18
C MET A 279 0.13 -21.97 -13.37
N GLY A 280 -0.84 -22.88 -13.57
CA GLY A 280 -2.07 -22.93 -12.80
C GLY A 280 -1.84 -23.10 -11.29
N ILE A 281 -0.88 -23.95 -10.90
CA ILE A 281 -0.48 -24.13 -9.48
C ILE A 281 0.06 -22.82 -8.89
N LEU A 282 0.86 -22.06 -9.65
CA LEU A 282 1.38 -20.76 -9.21
C LEU A 282 0.25 -19.74 -8.98
N VAL A 283 -0.72 -19.68 -9.89
CA VAL A 283 -1.90 -18.80 -9.78
C VAL A 283 -2.75 -19.18 -8.57
N GLN A 284 -3.11 -20.46 -8.43
CA GLN A 284 -3.93 -20.96 -7.31
C GLN A 284 -3.25 -20.76 -5.95
N SER A 285 -1.92 -20.85 -5.91
CA SER A 285 -1.11 -20.60 -4.71
C SER A 285 -0.83 -19.11 -4.47
N ARG A 286 -1.43 -18.21 -5.27
CA ARG A 286 -1.32 -16.75 -5.20
C ARG A 286 0.11 -16.19 -5.38
N HIS A 287 0.99 -16.92 -6.05
CA HIS A 287 2.32 -16.41 -6.45
C HIS A 287 2.22 -15.57 -7.73
N LEU A 288 1.38 -14.52 -7.71
CA LEU A 288 0.99 -13.76 -8.91
C LEU A 288 2.18 -13.04 -9.55
N ARG A 289 3.07 -12.41 -8.76
CA ARG A 289 4.32 -11.82 -9.26
C ARG A 289 5.13 -12.83 -10.08
N THR A 290 5.30 -14.04 -9.55
CA THR A 290 6.01 -15.15 -10.21
C THR A 290 5.35 -15.53 -11.54
N VAL A 291 4.01 -15.51 -11.62
CA VAL A 291 3.29 -15.77 -12.87
C VAL A 291 3.61 -14.70 -13.92
N VAL A 292 3.73 -13.42 -13.55
CA VAL A 292 4.15 -12.37 -14.49
C VAL A 292 5.56 -12.63 -15.02
N HIS A 293 6.50 -13.06 -14.16
CA HIS A 293 7.85 -13.47 -14.60
C HIS A 293 7.80 -14.66 -15.57
N VAL A 294 6.95 -15.67 -15.31
CA VAL A 294 6.75 -16.80 -16.24
C VAL A 294 6.21 -16.33 -17.58
N LEU A 295 5.19 -15.46 -17.58
CA LEU A 295 4.60 -14.93 -18.80
C LEU A 295 5.60 -14.11 -19.63
N ASP A 296 6.45 -13.30 -18.99
CA ASP A 296 7.57 -12.59 -19.65
C ASP A 296 8.49 -13.55 -20.41
N LYS A 297 8.79 -14.72 -19.84
CA LYS A 297 9.67 -15.70 -20.48
C LYS A 297 8.99 -16.46 -21.62
N ILE A 298 7.72 -16.80 -21.44
CA ILE A 298 7.06 -17.79 -22.31
C ILE A 298 6.33 -17.13 -23.47
N LEU A 299 5.63 -16.02 -23.24
CA LEU A 299 4.83 -15.37 -24.29
C LEU A 299 5.60 -14.97 -25.55
N PRO A 300 6.88 -14.53 -25.49
CA PRO A 300 7.66 -14.26 -26.70
C PRO A 300 7.72 -15.46 -27.68
N LEU A 301 7.64 -16.70 -27.17
CA LEU A 301 7.61 -17.90 -28.01
C LEU A 301 6.27 -18.12 -28.71
N PHE A 302 5.20 -17.53 -28.18
CA PHE A 302 3.83 -17.74 -28.62
C PHE A 302 3.26 -16.60 -29.47
N TYR A 303 3.88 -15.40 -29.48
CA TYR A 303 3.43 -14.30 -30.35
C TYR A 303 3.38 -14.65 -31.85
N PRO A 304 4.30 -15.46 -32.42
CA PRO A 304 4.19 -15.94 -33.80
C PRO A 304 3.09 -16.99 -34.02
N CYS A 305 2.64 -17.68 -32.96
CA CYS A 305 1.73 -18.82 -33.02
C CYS A 305 0.63 -18.75 -31.94
N GLN A 306 -0.02 -17.60 -31.84
CA GLN A 306 -0.93 -17.20 -30.76
C GLN A 306 -2.09 -18.18 -30.53
N TYR A 307 -2.54 -18.83 -31.61
CA TYR A 307 -3.64 -19.79 -31.61
C TYR A 307 -3.50 -20.90 -30.56
N TYR A 308 -2.28 -21.38 -30.29
CA TYR A 308 -2.05 -22.48 -29.34
C TYR A 308 -2.47 -22.12 -27.91
N LEU A 309 -2.30 -20.87 -27.48
CA LEU A 309 -2.72 -20.40 -26.16
C LEU A 309 -4.16 -19.88 -26.18
N LEU A 310 -4.54 -19.14 -27.22
CA LEU A 310 -5.86 -18.52 -27.32
C LEU A 310 -7.00 -19.55 -27.47
N LYS A 311 -6.71 -20.77 -27.95
CA LYS A 311 -7.67 -21.88 -27.96
C LYS A 311 -7.60 -22.80 -26.74
N ASN A 312 -6.66 -22.58 -25.83
CA ASN A 312 -6.51 -23.42 -24.65
C ASN A 312 -7.34 -22.86 -23.49
N GLU A 313 -8.45 -23.54 -23.17
CA GLU A 313 -9.37 -23.11 -22.11
C GLU A 313 -8.70 -23.05 -20.72
N GLN A 314 -7.77 -23.95 -20.43
CA GLN A 314 -7.07 -23.98 -19.15
C GLN A 314 -6.15 -22.77 -18.98
N PHE A 315 -5.44 -22.37 -20.05
CA PHE A 315 -4.63 -21.15 -20.04
C PHE A 315 -5.49 -19.90 -19.81
N LEU A 316 -6.59 -19.76 -20.55
CA LEU A 316 -7.51 -18.63 -20.41
C LEU A 316 -8.17 -18.59 -19.02
N SER A 317 -8.53 -19.74 -18.46
CA SER A 317 -9.07 -19.85 -17.11
C SER A 317 -8.04 -19.46 -16.04
N ASN A 318 -6.79 -19.88 -16.19
CA ASN A 318 -5.69 -19.48 -15.29
C ASN A 318 -5.44 -17.96 -15.37
N LEU A 319 -5.47 -17.38 -16.56
CA LEU A 319 -5.34 -15.93 -16.74
C LEU A 319 -6.51 -15.18 -16.09
N LEU A 320 -7.74 -15.67 -16.27
CA LEU A 320 -8.92 -15.09 -15.61
C LEU A 320 -8.79 -15.15 -14.09
N LEU A 321 -8.39 -16.30 -13.54
CA LEU A 321 -8.18 -16.48 -12.11
C LEU A 321 -7.09 -15.53 -11.58
N PHE A 322 -5.99 -15.33 -12.32
CA PHE A 322 -4.96 -14.34 -12.00
C PHE A 322 -5.56 -12.93 -11.86
N LEU A 323 -6.36 -12.50 -12.85
CA LEU A 323 -6.94 -11.15 -12.86
C LEU A 323 -7.91 -10.93 -11.67
N HIS A 324 -8.65 -11.96 -11.28
CA HIS A 324 -9.57 -11.89 -10.14
C HIS A 324 -8.84 -11.87 -8.78
N LEU A 325 -7.79 -12.67 -8.62
CA LEU A 325 -7.07 -12.78 -7.34
C LEU A 325 -6.31 -11.50 -6.94
N ASP A 326 -5.88 -10.68 -7.92
CA ASP A 326 -5.18 -9.41 -7.65
C ASP A 326 -6.14 -8.21 -7.46
N SER A 327 -7.39 -8.35 -7.92
CA SER A 327 -8.38 -7.26 -7.96
C SER A 327 -8.90 -6.81 -6.59
N GLY A 328 -8.45 -7.42 -5.49
CA GLY A 328 -8.81 -7.01 -4.13
C GLY A 328 -10.29 -7.18 -3.79
N VAL A 329 -11.09 -7.89 -4.61
CA VAL A 329 -12.50 -8.17 -4.29
C VAL A 329 -12.54 -9.02 -3.02
N PRO A 330 -13.02 -8.49 -1.89
CA PRO A 330 -12.93 -9.19 -0.62
C PRO A 330 -13.98 -10.30 -0.55
N GLN A 331 -13.53 -11.52 -0.28
CA GLN A 331 -14.40 -12.58 0.24
C GLN A 331 -14.60 -12.34 1.74
N GLY A 332 -15.56 -11.50 2.11
CA GLY A 332 -15.98 -11.32 3.51
C GLY A 332 -16.33 -9.89 3.92
N VAL A 333 -17.24 -9.78 4.89
CA VAL A 333 -17.85 -8.52 5.36
C VAL A 333 -16.83 -7.59 6.06
N THR A 334 -15.83 -8.14 6.74
CA THR A 334 -14.80 -7.39 7.47
C THR A 334 -13.77 -6.71 6.58
N GLN A 335 -13.44 -7.29 5.42
CA GLN A 335 -12.47 -6.71 4.47
C GLN A 335 -13.07 -5.57 3.62
N GLN A 336 -14.40 -5.55 3.43
CA GLN A 336 -15.08 -4.45 2.73
C GLN A 336 -14.96 -3.11 3.48
N VAL A 337 -14.89 -3.16 4.82
CA VAL A 337 -14.80 -1.96 5.66
C VAL A 337 -13.38 -1.40 5.63
N THR A 338 -12.35 -2.24 5.75
CA THR A 338 -10.94 -1.82 5.69
C THR A 338 -10.50 -1.36 4.30
N HIS A 339 -11.00 -1.98 3.22
CA HIS A 339 -10.71 -1.53 1.86
C HIS A 339 -11.33 -0.16 1.56
N LYS A 340 -12.56 0.11 2.02
CA LYS A 340 -13.18 1.45 1.89
C LYS A 340 -12.39 2.53 2.63
N VAL A 341 -11.82 2.20 3.78
CA VAL A 341 -10.96 3.12 4.55
C VAL A 341 -9.62 3.36 3.82
N ALA A 342 -8.99 2.33 3.26
CA ALA A 342 -7.76 2.47 2.47
C ALA A 342 -7.97 3.23 1.15
N GLN A 343 -9.06 2.96 0.42
CA GLN A 343 -9.42 3.70 -0.80
C GLN A 343 -9.65 5.20 -0.56
N HIS A 344 -10.14 5.57 0.63
CA HIS A 344 -10.26 6.97 1.04
C HIS A 344 -8.92 7.64 1.38
N LEU A 345 -7.88 6.85 1.71
CA LEU A 345 -6.55 7.35 2.08
C LEU A 345 -5.57 7.38 0.89
N THR A 346 -5.68 6.46 -0.09
CA THR A 346 -4.71 6.29 -1.19
C THR A 346 -5.29 6.40 -2.61
N GLY A 347 -6.58 6.69 -2.76
CA GLY A 347 -7.26 6.69 -4.07
C GLY A 347 -7.52 5.26 -4.60
N ALA A 348 -8.23 5.15 -5.73
CA ALA A 348 -8.58 3.87 -6.36
C ALA A 348 -7.34 3.19 -6.95
N SER A 349 -6.58 2.46 -6.13
CA SER A 349 -5.40 1.72 -6.57
C SER A 349 -5.79 0.33 -7.08
N HIS A 350 -5.58 0.06 -8.37
CA HIS A 350 -5.52 -1.33 -8.89
C HIS A 350 -4.38 -2.10 -8.21
N GLY A 351 -4.52 -3.43 -8.07
CA GLY A 351 -3.53 -4.29 -7.41
C GLY A 351 -2.13 -4.20 -8.02
N ASP A 352 -1.10 -4.41 -7.20
CA ASP A 352 0.30 -4.23 -7.60
C ASP A 352 0.74 -5.24 -8.68
N ASN A 353 0.18 -6.46 -8.71
CA ASN A 353 0.53 -7.45 -9.73
C ASN A 353 -0.15 -7.15 -11.08
N MET A 354 -1.28 -6.45 -11.10
CA MET A 354 -1.96 -5.97 -12.30
C MET A 354 -1.14 -4.87 -12.98
N LYS A 355 -0.61 -3.94 -12.18
CA LYS A 355 0.33 -2.92 -12.69
C LYS A 355 1.59 -3.57 -13.24
N LEU A 356 2.12 -4.59 -12.56
CA LEU A 356 3.28 -5.35 -13.00
C LEU A 356 2.99 -6.12 -14.30
N LEU A 357 1.81 -6.73 -14.44
CA LEU A 357 1.38 -7.40 -15.66
C LEU A 357 1.29 -6.41 -16.81
N ASN A 358 0.60 -5.27 -16.63
CA ASN A 358 0.54 -4.21 -17.63
C ASN A 358 1.94 -3.75 -18.05
N SER A 359 2.82 -3.51 -17.07
CA SER A 359 4.20 -3.11 -17.28
C SER A 359 4.99 -4.11 -18.14
N MET A 360 4.85 -5.41 -17.87
CA MET A 360 5.43 -6.47 -18.70
C MET A 360 4.86 -6.46 -20.13
N ILE A 361 3.55 -6.29 -20.28
CA ILE A 361 2.90 -6.19 -21.60
C ILE A 361 3.46 -5.00 -22.40
N GLN A 362 3.55 -3.83 -21.77
CA GLN A 362 4.12 -2.65 -22.43
C GLN A 362 5.60 -2.85 -22.81
N ALA A 363 6.37 -3.55 -21.97
CA ALA A 363 7.75 -3.90 -22.28
C ALA A 363 7.85 -4.83 -23.50
N HIS A 364 6.97 -5.84 -23.61
CA HIS A 364 6.88 -6.69 -24.80
C HIS A 364 6.52 -5.89 -26.06
N ILE A 365 5.58 -4.95 -25.96
CA ILE A 365 5.23 -4.06 -27.07
C ILE A 365 6.46 -3.23 -27.46
N SER A 366 7.14 -2.61 -26.50
CA SER A 366 8.36 -1.82 -26.73
C SER A 366 9.44 -2.62 -27.44
N VAL A 367 9.75 -3.85 -26.98
CA VAL A 367 10.75 -4.71 -27.62
C VAL A 367 10.32 -5.10 -29.03
N SER A 368 9.04 -5.41 -29.24
CA SER A 368 8.52 -5.80 -30.55
C SER A 368 8.54 -4.70 -31.62
N THR A 369 8.78 -3.43 -31.24
CA THR A 369 8.98 -2.33 -32.21
C THR A 369 10.37 -2.37 -32.87
N GLN A 370 11.31 -3.17 -32.35
CA GLN A 370 12.64 -3.30 -32.92
C GLN A 370 12.64 -4.09 -34.24
N PRO A 371 13.61 -3.85 -35.15
CA PRO A 371 13.73 -4.60 -36.39
C PRO A 371 13.92 -6.11 -36.14
N ASN A 372 13.29 -6.96 -36.95
CA ASN A 372 13.32 -8.44 -36.89
C ASN A 372 12.51 -9.10 -35.75
N GLU A 373 11.80 -8.32 -34.94
CA GLU A 373 10.87 -8.86 -33.94
C GLU A 373 9.46 -9.08 -34.52
N VAL A 374 8.56 -9.68 -33.72
CA VAL A 374 7.18 -10.05 -34.12
C VAL A 374 6.27 -8.87 -34.48
N GLY A 375 6.70 -7.64 -34.25
CA GLY A 375 5.92 -6.42 -34.44
C GLY A 375 4.93 -6.14 -33.30
N PRO A 376 4.61 -4.86 -33.01
CA PRO A 376 3.70 -4.48 -31.93
C PRO A 376 2.27 -4.97 -32.12
N VAL A 377 1.83 -5.13 -33.37
CA VAL A 377 0.50 -5.63 -33.71
C VAL A 377 0.28 -7.05 -33.19
N ALA A 378 1.27 -7.94 -33.32
CA ALA A 378 1.15 -9.31 -32.83
C ALA A 378 0.92 -9.35 -31.31
N VAL A 379 1.64 -8.52 -30.55
CA VAL A 379 1.50 -8.43 -29.09
C VAL A 379 0.15 -7.85 -28.68
N LEU A 380 -0.27 -6.76 -29.35
CA LEU A 380 -1.57 -6.12 -29.12
C LEU A 380 -2.73 -7.08 -29.42
N GLU A 381 -2.72 -7.74 -30.57
CA GLU A 381 -3.77 -8.68 -30.98
C GLU A 381 -3.87 -9.86 -30.01
N PHE A 382 -2.73 -10.44 -29.58
CA PHE A 382 -2.72 -11.53 -28.61
C PHE A 382 -3.45 -11.14 -27.31
N TRP A 383 -3.06 -10.01 -26.71
CA TRP A 383 -3.61 -9.59 -25.43
C TRP A 383 -5.06 -9.14 -25.54
N VAL A 384 -5.42 -8.40 -26.59
CA VAL A 384 -6.82 -8.04 -26.84
C VAL A 384 -7.67 -9.30 -27.01
N GLN A 385 -7.24 -10.28 -27.81
CA GLN A 385 -7.95 -11.55 -27.97
C GLN A 385 -8.04 -12.34 -26.66
N ALA A 386 -6.98 -12.41 -25.87
CA ALA A 386 -6.98 -13.11 -24.58
C ALA A 386 -7.97 -12.50 -23.58
N LEU A 387 -8.09 -11.17 -23.56
CA LEU A 387 -8.99 -10.43 -22.68
C LEU A 387 -10.46 -10.53 -23.13
N ILE A 388 -10.75 -10.38 -24.44
CA ILE A 388 -12.13 -10.46 -24.96
C ILE A 388 -12.68 -11.88 -25.02
N SER A 389 -11.83 -12.91 -24.89
CA SER A 389 -12.26 -14.32 -24.84
C SER A 389 -12.97 -14.67 -23.52
N GLN A 390 -12.91 -13.79 -22.52
CA GLN A 390 -13.54 -14.00 -21.22
C GLN A 390 -15.03 -13.64 -21.24
N HIS A 391 -15.84 -14.35 -20.46
CA HIS A 391 -17.26 -14.04 -20.35
C HIS A 391 -17.48 -12.67 -19.69
N LEU A 392 -18.35 -11.83 -20.28
CA LEU A 392 -18.66 -10.48 -19.77
C LEU A 392 -17.42 -9.60 -19.50
N TRP A 393 -16.34 -9.79 -20.27
CA TRP A 393 -15.05 -9.11 -20.10
C TRP A 393 -15.14 -7.58 -19.96
N TYR A 394 -16.12 -6.96 -20.61
CA TYR A 394 -16.35 -5.52 -20.62
C TYR A 394 -16.95 -4.97 -19.31
N ARG A 395 -17.30 -5.83 -18.35
CA ARG A 395 -17.75 -5.44 -17.00
C ARG A 395 -16.62 -5.50 -15.97
N GLU A 396 -15.60 -6.31 -16.24
CA GLU A 396 -14.54 -6.61 -15.30
C GLU A 396 -13.52 -5.46 -15.25
N GLN A 397 -13.47 -4.76 -14.12
CA GLN A 397 -12.56 -3.62 -13.92
C GLN A 397 -11.08 -3.94 -14.20
N PRO A 398 -10.52 -5.11 -13.81
CA PRO A 398 -9.14 -5.45 -14.14
C PRO A 398 -8.89 -5.58 -15.64
N ILE A 399 -9.86 -6.13 -16.38
CA ILE A 399 -9.77 -6.26 -17.84
C ILE A 399 -9.85 -4.89 -18.50
N LEU A 400 -10.79 -4.04 -18.06
CA LEU A 400 -10.94 -2.68 -18.58
C LEU A 400 -9.68 -1.83 -18.32
N PHE A 401 -9.01 -1.99 -17.18
CA PHE A 401 -7.74 -1.33 -16.89
C PHE A 401 -6.64 -1.71 -17.90
N LEU A 402 -6.46 -3.01 -18.17
CA LEU A 402 -5.49 -3.47 -19.16
C LEU A 402 -5.87 -3.03 -20.57
N MET A 403 -7.15 -3.11 -20.92
CA MET A 403 -7.66 -2.71 -22.23
C MET A 403 -7.46 -1.21 -22.48
N ASP A 404 -7.63 -0.35 -21.48
CA ASP A 404 -7.37 1.09 -21.59
C ASP A 404 -5.91 1.38 -21.93
N HIS A 405 -4.97 0.70 -21.27
CA HIS A 405 -3.54 0.83 -21.57
C HIS A 405 -3.17 0.27 -22.94
N LEU A 406 -3.76 -0.86 -23.36
CA LEU A 406 -3.57 -1.39 -24.70
C LEU A 406 -4.07 -0.41 -25.77
N CYS A 407 -5.23 0.21 -25.55
CA CYS A 407 -5.80 1.23 -26.45
C CYS A 407 -4.92 2.48 -26.51
N LYS A 408 -4.40 2.95 -25.36
CA LYS A 408 -3.45 4.06 -25.28
C LYS A 408 -2.19 3.78 -26.09
N THR A 409 -1.61 2.60 -25.93
CA THR A 409 -0.38 2.21 -26.66
C THR A 409 -0.65 2.02 -28.15
N ALA A 410 -1.81 1.45 -28.53
CA ALA A 410 -2.22 1.34 -29.93
C ALA A 410 -2.36 2.72 -30.59
N PHE A 411 -2.94 3.70 -29.89
CA PHE A 411 -3.01 5.09 -30.34
C PHE A 411 -1.61 5.71 -30.52
N GLN A 412 -0.73 5.58 -29.53
CA GLN A 412 0.64 6.11 -29.60
C GLN A 412 1.43 5.55 -30.79
N LEU A 413 1.25 4.26 -31.10
CA LEU A 413 1.94 3.57 -32.20
C LEU A 413 1.23 3.71 -33.56
N MET A 414 0.09 4.42 -33.63
CA MET A 414 -0.75 4.52 -34.82
C MET A 414 -1.22 3.15 -35.35
N GLN A 415 -1.55 2.22 -34.45
CA GLN A 415 -1.99 0.85 -34.73
C GLN A 415 -3.39 0.56 -34.16
N GLU A 416 -4.26 1.57 -34.01
CA GLU A 416 -5.61 1.40 -33.43
C GLU A 416 -6.47 0.39 -34.20
N ASP A 417 -6.26 0.26 -35.52
CA ASP A 417 -6.99 -0.64 -36.40
C ASP A 417 -6.98 -2.10 -35.93
N CYS A 418 -5.87 -2.59 -35.36
CA CYS A 418 -5.78 -3.99 -34.93
C CYS A 418 -6.71 -4.26 -33.75
N VAL A 419 -6.84 -3.30 -32.82
CA VAL A 419 -7.75 -3.39 -31.67
C VAL A 419 -9.19 -3.21 -32.13
N GLN A 420 -9.46 -2.19 -32.95
CA GLN A 420 -10.80 -1.89 -33.45
C GLN A 420 -11.40 -3.04 -34.26
N LYS A 421 -10.62 -3.69 -35.13
CA LYS A 421 -11.08 -4.85 -35.92
C LYS A 421 -11.57 -6.00 -35.04
N LEU A 422 -10.85 -6.31 -33.96
CA LEU A 422 -11.24 -7.38 -33.02
C LEU A 422 -12.49 -7.02 -32.22
N LEU A 423 -12.58 -5.79 -31.73
CA LEU A 423 -13.77 -5.30 -31.03
C LEU A 423 -14.98 -5.24 -31.95
N TYR A 424 -14.80 -4.84 -33.21
CA TYR A 424 -15.85 -4.80 -34.21
C TYR A 424 -16.42 -6.19 -34.52
N GLN A 425 -15.57 -7.22 -34.60
CA GLN A 425 -16.02 -8.61 -34.74
C GLN A 425 -16.86 -9.06 -33.54
N GLN A 426 -16.41 -8.78 -32.31
CA GLN A 426 -17.18 -9.10 -31.10
C GLN A 426 -18.52 -8.35 -31.06
N HIS A 427 -18.53 -7.08 -31.48
CA HIS A 427 -19.74 -6.27 -31.52
C HIS A 427 -20.75 -6.82 -32.54
N LYS A 428 -20.29 -7.22 -33.74
CA LYS A 428 -21.13 -7.92 -34.74
C LYS A 428 -21.73 -9.22 -34.22
N ASN A 429 -20.95 -10.01 -33.49
CA ASN A 429 -21.42 -11.25 -32.86
C ASN A 429 -22.49 -10.97 -31.79
N ALA A 430 -22.27 -9.96 -30.94
CA ALA A 430 -23.24 -9.53 -29.92
C ALA A 430 -24.56 -9.03 -30.53
N LEU A 431 -24.51 -8.46 -31.73
CA LEU A 431 -25.69 -7.98 -32.47
C LEU A 431 -26.41 -9.08 -33.27
N GLY A 432 -25.93 -10.33 -33.23
CA GLY A 432 -26.59 -11.46 -33.89
C GLY A 432 -26.40 -11.53 -35.41
N TYR A 433 -25.40 -10.84 -35.97
CA TYR A 433 -25.09 -10.91 -37.42
C TYR A 433 -24.45 -12.25 -37.85
N HIS A 434 -24.00 -13.07 -36.90
CA HIS A 434 -23.54 -14.44 -37.13
C HIS A 434 -24.34 -15.42 -36.23
N CYS A 435 -25.04 -16.38 -36.86
CA CYS A 435 -25.82 -17.41 -36.20
C CYS A 435 -24.91 -18.54 -35.66
N ASP A 436 -24.25 -18.33 -34.53
CA ASP A 436 -23.77 -19.43 -33.69
C ASP A 436 -24.59 -19.52 -32.41
N ARG A 437 -25.43 -20.57 -32.37
CA ARG A 437 -26.51 -20.77 -31.41
C ARG A 437 -26.03 -21.06 -29.97
N SER A 438 -24.74 -21.30 -29.75
CA SER A 438 -24.20 -21.74 -28.44
C SER A 438 -23.86 -20.60 -27.46
N LEU A 439 -23.57 -19.39 -27.95
CA LEU A 439 -23.23 -18.22 -27.11
C LEU A 439 -24.44 -17.40 -26.66
N LEU A 440 -25.64 -17.74 -27.14
CA LEU A 440 -26.87 -16.99 -26.85
C LEU A 440 -27.46 -17.28 -25.46
N SER A 441 -27.00 -18.30 -24.73
CA SER A 441 -27.61 -18.69 -23.44
C SER A 441 -27.39 -17.67 -22.31
N SER A 442 -26.28 -16.93 -22.32
CA SER A 442 -26.00 -15.90 -21.30
C SER A 442 -26.50 -14.50 -21.65
N LEU A 443 -26.90 -14.27 -22.91
CA LEU A 443 -27.34 -12.97 -23.43
C LEU A 443 -28.87 -12.84 -23.49
N VAL A 444 -29.61 -13.91 -23.14
CA VAL A 444 -31.08 -13.88 -23.07
C VAL A 444 -31.61 -12.86 -22.04
N SER A 445 -30.78 -12.44 -21.07
CA SER A 445 -31.15 -11.38 -20.12
C SER A 445 -31.33 -9.99 -20.77
N TRP A 446 -30.68 -9.72 -21.91
CA TRP A 446 -30.76 -8.43 -22.61
C TRP A 446 -32.03 -8.33 -23.45
N ILE A 447 -32.48 -9.46 -23.99
CA ILE A 447 -33.68 -9.55 -24.85
C ILE A 447 -34.96 -9.40 -24.01
N VAL A 448 -34.91 -9.74 -22.72
CA VAL A 448 -36.06 -9.65 -21.80
C VAL A 448 -36.25 -8.23 -21.21
N ALA A 449 -35.24 -7.35 -21.30
CA ALA A 449 -35.25 -6.02 -20.66
C ALA A 449 -35.68 -4.83 -21.57
N GLY A 450 -35.97 -5.05 -22.85
CA GLY A 450 -36.48 -4.02 -23.76
C GLY A 450 -35.43 -3.03 -24.29
N ASN A 451 -35.18 -3.05 -25.61
CA ASN A 451 -34.52 -2.00 -26.41
C ASN A 451 -33.19 -1.42 -25.90
N ILE A 452 -32.18 -2.25 -25.62
CA ILE A 452 -30.80 -1.77 -25.37
C ILE A 452 -29.85 -2.46 -26.35
N THR A 453 -29.29 -1.71 -27.29
CA THR A 453 -28.19 -2.19 -28.15
C THR A 453 -26.96 -2.48 -27.30
N PRO A 454 -26.33 -3.66 -27.44
CA PRO A 454 -25.13 -4.02 -26.72
C PRO A 454 -23.98 -3.06 -27.06
N SER A 455 -23.36 -2.50 -26.04
CA SER A 455 -22.17 -1.65 -26.11
C SER A 455 -21.19 -2.11 -25.04
N PHE A 456 -19.90 -2.13 -25.36
CA PHE A 456 -18.86 -2.51 -24.39
C PHE A 456 -18.62 -1.43 -23.33
N VAL A 457 -19.11 -0.22 -23.55
CA VAL A 457 -19.24 0.80 -22.50
C VAL A 457 -20.68 0.76 -21.98
N GLU A 458 -20.88 0.16 -20.80
CA GLU A 458 -22.22 -0.11 -20.25
C GLU A 458 -23.04 1.15 -19.96
N GLY A 459 -22.39 2.18 -19.39
CA GLY A 459 -23.00 3.48 -19.14
C GLY A 459 -23.15 4.35 -20.39
N LEU A 460 -23.60 5.60 -20.19
CA LEU A 460 -23.60 6.61 -21.25
C LEU A 460 -22.16 7.04 -21.63
N ALA A 461 -21.23 6.95 -20.67
CA ALA A 461 -19.82 7.27 -20.82
C ALA A 461 -18.99 6.64 -19.67
N THR A 462 -17.66 6.68 -19.74
CA THR A 462 -16.76 6.26 -18.65
C THR A 462 -15.70 7.33 -18.36
N PRO A 463 -15.53 7.77 -17.09
CA PRO A 463 -14.53 8.77 -16.72
C PRO A 463 -13.12 8.19 -16.50
N THR A 464 -13.00 6.88 -16.26
CA THR A 464 -11.75 6.23 -15.82
C THR A 464 -10.99 5.55 -16.95
N GLN A 465 -11.68 4.91 -17.90
CA GLN A 465 -11.06 4.21 -19.04
C GLN A 465 -11.33 4.97 -20.35
N VAL A 466 -10.72 6.13 -20.47
CA VAL A 466 -10.97 7.09 -21.57
C VAL A 466 -10.38 6.60 -22.90
N TRP A 467 -9.21 5.95 -22.90
CA TRP A 467 -8.59 5.40 -24.12
C TRP A 467 -9.37 4.22 -24.67
N PHE A 468 -9.90 3.38 -23.78
CA PHE A 468 -10.83 2.31 -24.14
C PHE A 468 -12.13 2.88 -24.71
N ALA A 469 -12.72 3.88 -24.05
CA ALA A 469 -13.93 4.55 -24.53
C ALA A 469 -13.75 5.16 -25.92
N TRP A 470 -12.61 5.84 -26.14
CA TRP A 470 -12.22 6.38 -27.45
C TRP A 470 -12.22 5.30 -28.53
N THR A 471 -11.58 4.16 -28.26
CA THR A 471 -11.48 3.06 -29.23
C THR A 471 -12.83 2.42 -29.52
N VAL A 472 -13.66 2.19 -28.48
CA VAL A 472 -15.02 1.64 -28.62
C VAL A 472 -15.93 2.57 -29.41
N LEU A 473 -15.93 3.88 -29.12
CA LEU A 473 -16.79 4.84 -29.82
C LEU A 473 -16.36 5.05 -31.28
N ASN A 474 -15.06 4.99 -31.59
CA ASN A 474 -14.60 4.99 -32.98
C ASN A 474 -15.01 3.70 -33.70
N MET A 475 -14.89 2.53 -33.06
CA MET A 475 -15.38 1.26 -33.61
C MET A 475 -16.89 1.28 -33.86
N GLU A 476 -17.68 1.79 -32.93
CA GLU A 476 -19.13 1.98 -33.11
C GLU A 476 -19.44 2.99 -34.22
N SER A 477 -18.56 3.96 -34.48
CA SER A 477 -18.71 4.92 -35.59
C SER A 477 -18.60 4.23 -36.93
N ILE A 478 -17.63 3.32 -37.07
CA ILE A 478 -17.49 2.47 -38.25
C ILE A 478 -18.76 1.61 -38.43
N PHE A 479 -19.30 1.04 -37.35
CA PHE A 479 -20.54 0.28 -37.41
C PHE A 479 -21.76 1.13 -37.83
N GLU A 480 -21.90 2.35 -37.30
CA GLU A 480 -23.00 3.25 -37.65
C GLU A 480 -22.93 3.68 -39.14
N GLU A 481 -21.72 3.81 -39.69
CA GLU A 481 -21.47 4.10 -41.10
C GLU A 481 -21.73 2.88 -42.00
N ASP A 482 -21.21 1.70 -41.66
CA ASP A 482 -21.44 0.45 -42.39
C ASP A 482 -22.93 0.07 -42.45
N SER A 483 -23.65 0.30 -41.35
CA SER A 483 -25.11 0.06 -41.28
C SER A 483 -25.95 1.12 -42.00
N GLN A 484 -25.34 2.21 -42.48
CA GLN A 484 -26.01 3.39 -43.04
C GLN A 484 -26.99 4.08 -42.08
N LEU A 485 -26.95 3.75 -40.78
CA LEU A 485 -27.92 4.23 -39.80
C LEU A 485 -27.89 5.75 -39.68
N ARG A 486 -26.70 6.33 -39.48
CA ARG A 486 -26.52 7.79 -39.38
C ARG A 486 -27.09 8.50 -40.60
N ARG A 487 -26.74 8.00 -41.79
CA ARG A 487 -27.17 8.55 -43.07
C ARG A 487 -28.69 8.58 -43.20
N VAL A 488 -29.39 7.50 -42.84
CA VAL A 488 -30.85 7.45 -42.95
C VAL A 488 -31.53 8.32 -41.89
N VAL A 489 -31.03 8.33 -40.65
CA VAL A 489 -31.59 9.17 -39.58
C VAL A 489 -31.47 10.66 -39.93
N GLU A 490 -30.29 11.09 -40.37
CA GLU A 490 -30.07 12.47 -40.82
C GLU A 490 -30.95 12.82 -42.02
N GLY A 491 -31.03 11.94 -43.02
CA GLY A 491 -31.91 12.13 -44.19
C GLY A 491 -33.38 12.33 -43.79
N GLU A 492 -33.88 11.51 -42.86
CA GLU A 492 -35.25 11.63 -42.35
C GLU A 492 -35.47 12.91 -41.54
N LEU A 493 -34.48 13.36 -40.77
CA LEU A 493 -34.53 14.63 -40.03
C LEU A 493 -34.48 15.85 -40.93
N VAL A 494 -33.82 15.77 -42.08
CA VAL A 494 -33.77 16.85 -43.09
C VAL A 494 -35.05 16.90 -43.90
N ILE A 495 -35.52 15.75 -44.41
CA ILE A 495 -36.71 15.66 -45.27
C ILE A 495 -37.98 16.00 -44.48
N ASN A 496 -38.06 15.61 -43.20
CA ASN A 496 -39.26 15.80 -42.37
C ASN A 496 -38.99 16.78 -41.23
N PRO A 497 -39.24 18.09 -41.41
CA PRO A 497 -38.95 19.11 -40.40
C PRO A 497 -39.72 18.91 -39.09
N ALA A 498 -40.87 18.23 -39.11
CA ALA A 498 -41.67 17.93 -37.93
C ALA A 498 -41.20 16.68 -37.14
N PHE A 499 -40.27 15.89 -37.68
CA PHE A 499 -39.82 14.66 -37.02
C PHE A 499 -38.88 14.97 -35.86
N THR A 500 -39.13 14.29 -34.74
CA THR A 500 -38.17 14.20 -33.64
C THR A 500 -37.07 13.16 -33.95
N PRO A 501 -35.90 13.25 -33.31
CA PRO A 501 -34.84 12.24 -33.44
C PRO A 501 -35.30 10.80 -33.20
N GLU A 502 -36.23 10.59 -32.27
CA GLU A 502 -36.83 9.27 -31.99
C GLU A 502 -37.68 8.75 -33.14
N GLN A 503 -38.44 9.63 -33.79
CA GLN A 503 -39.28 9.28 -34.94
C GLN A 503 -38.41 8.97 -36.17
N ALA A 504 -37.37 9.77 -36.41
CA ALA A 504 -36.40 9.52 -37.47
C ALA A 504 -35.67 8.18 -37.26
N LEU A 505 -35.26 7.88 -36.02
CA LEU A 505 -34.61 6.62 -35.67
C LEU A 505 -35.52 5.40 -35.88
N LYS A 506 -36.79 5.47 -35.47
CA LYS A 506 -37.78 4.41 -35.70
C LYS A 506 -38.06 4.17 -37.19
N LYS A 507 -38.04 5.22 -38.00
CA LYS A 507 -38.23 5.09 -39.46
C LYS A 507 -36.99 4.54 -40.14
N ALA A 508 -35.81 4.98 -39.73
CA ALA A 508 -34.53 4.44 -40.19
C ALA A 508 -34.41 2.93 -39.87
N GLN A 509 -34.85 2.51 -38.68
CA GLN A 509 -34.97 1.10 -38.31
C GLN A 509 -35.81 0.29 -39.30
N ALA A 510 -37.02 0.78 -39.60
CA ALA A 510 -37.93 0.09 -40.51
C ALA A 510 -37.38 0.01 -41.94
N GLN A 511 -36.69 1.06 -42.39
CA GLN A 511 -36.10 1.13 -43.73
C GLN A 511 -34.87 0.22 -43.88
N LEU A 512 -33.98 0.21 -42.89
CA LEU A 512 -32.72 -0.54 -42.92
C LEU A 512 -32.87 -2.00 -42.49
N LYS A 513 -34.05 -2.39 -41.95
CA LYS A 513 -34.36 -3.75 -41.47
C LYS A 513 -33.32 -4.28 -40.45
N LEU A 514 -32.83 -3.39 -39.58
CA LEU A 514 -31.83 -3.76 -38.58
C LEU A 514 -32.43 -4.72 -37.53
N PRO A 515 -31.75 -5.83 -37.20
CA PRO A 515 -32.26 -6.83 -36.27
C PRO A 515 -32.36 -6.32 -34.82
N ILE A 516 -31.47 -5.41 -34.43
CA ILE A 516 -31.42 -4.73 -33.13
C ILE A 516 -31.22 -3.24 -33.39
N VAL A 517 -31.93 -2.37 -32.67
CA VAL A 517 -31.85 -0.92 -32.87
C VAL A 517 -31.39 -0.17 -31.63
N PRO A 518 -30.42 0.76 -31.78
CA PRO A 518 -29.93 1.60 -30.69
C PRO A 518 -31.06 2.41 -30.09
N SER A 519 -31.05 2.50 -28.76
CA SER A 519 -31.83 3.52 -28.09
C SER A 519 -31.32 4.90 -28.52
N LEU A 520 -32.16 5.93 -28.42
CA LEU A 520 -31.79 7.28 -28.83
C LEU A 520 -30.46 7.75 -28.20
N GLN A 521 -30.27 7.46 -26.91
CA GLN A 521 -29.08 7.82 -26.13
C GLN A 521 -27.79 7.12 -26.63
N ARG A 522 -27.91 6.08 -27.45
CA ARG A 522 -26.79 5.33 -28.03
C ARG A 522 -26.35 5.87 -29.39
N LEU A 523 -27.05 6.85 -29.97
CA LEU A 523 -26.54 7.55 -31.15
C LEU A 523 -25.24 8.28 -30.81
N LEU A 524 -24.26 8.22 -31.71
CA LEU A 524 -22.91 8.67 -31.40
C LEU A 524 -22.81 10.15 -31.07
N ILE A 525 -23.71 10.98 -31.59
CA ILE A 525 -23.79 12.40 -31.23
C ILE A 525 -24.02 12.61 -29.73
N TYR A 526 -24.82 11.76 -29.08
CA TYR A 526 -25.02 11.82 -27.62
C TYR A 526 -23.93 11.09 -26.85
N ARG A 527 -23.37 10.00 -27.39
CA ARG A 527 -22.28 9.27 -26.73
C ARG A 527 -21.01 10.10 -26.64
N TRP A 528 -20.61 10.76 -27.72
CA TRP A 528 -19.47 11.69 -27.70
C TRP A 528 -19.75 12.89 -26.80
N ALA A 529 -20.99 13.40 -26.75
CA ALA A 529 -21.38 14.45 -25.81
C ALA A 529 -21.21 14.02 -24.34
N HIS A 530 -21.75 12.85 -23.96
CA HIS A 530 -21.61 12.34 -22.61
C HIS A 530 -20.15 12.00 -22.25
N GLN A 531 -19.38 11.45 -23.20
CA GLN A 531 -17.95 11.17 -22.98
C GLN A 531 -17.16 12.46 -22.78
N ALA A 532 -17.45 13.52 -23.53
CA ALA A 532 -16.82 14.83 -23.37
C ALA A 532 -17.10 15.45 -21.98
N LEU A 533 -18.31 15.25 -21.44
CA LEU A 533 -18.68 15.76 -20.12
C LEU A 533 -17.93 15.08 -18.96
N VAL A 534 -17.69 13.77 -19.06
CA VAL A 534 -17.09 12.99 -17.96
C VAL A 534 -15.58 12.85 -18.04
N THR A 535 -14.97 13.18 -19.20
CA THR A 535 -13.52 13.08 -19.38
C THR A 535 -12.79 14.14 -18.54
N PRO A 536 -11.75 13.76 -17.76
CA PRO A 536 -10.97 14.70 -16.95
C PRO A 536 -10.37 15.85 -17.77
N SER A 537 -10.29 17.05 -17.17
CA SER A 537 -9.88 18.27 -17.89
C SER A 537 -8.43 18.23 -18.39
N ASP A 538 -7.56 17.49 -17.70
CA ASP A 538 -6.14 17.31 -18.00
C ASP A 538 -5.84 16.07 -18.87
N HIS A 539 -6.87 15.31 -19.26
CA HIS A 539 -6.70 14.10 -20.04
C HIS A 539 -6.28 14.44 -21.49
N PRO A 540 -5.22 13.81 -22.04
CA PRO A 540 -4.70 14.14 -23.37
C PRO A 540 -5.75 14.08 -24.49
N LEU A 541 -6.63 13.07 -24.51
CA LEU A 541 -7.65 12.91 -25.57
C LEU A 541 -8.80 13.94 -25.56
N LEU A 542 -8.95 14.75 -24.51
CA LEU A 542 -10.14 15.62 -24.38
C LEU A 542 -10.38 16.52 -25.61
N PRO A 543 -9.39 17.21 -26.21
CA PRO A 543 -9.58 18.01 -27.41
C PRO A 543 -10.14 17.23 -28.60
N LEU A 544 -9.70 15.98 -28.77
CA LEU A 544 -10.16 15.10 -29.85
C LEU A 544 -11.56 14.53 -29.60
N ILE A 545 -11.93 14.26 -28.35
CA ILE A 545 -13.29 13.85 -27.98
C ILE A 545 -14.29 14.96 -28.36
N TRP A 546 -13.94 16.22 -28.08
CA TRP A 546 -14.73 17.38 -28.53
C TRP A 546 -14.74 17.51 -30.06
N GLN A 547 -13.61 17.29 -30.73
CA GLN A 547 -13.55 17.28 -32.20
C GLN A 547 -14.55 16.27 -32.78
N LYS A 548 -14.60 15.04 -32.25
CA LYS A 548 -15.56 14.00 -32.69
C LYS A 548 -17.01 14.40 -32.46
N PHE A 549 -17.33 15.08 -31.35
CA PHE A 549 -18.66 15.64 -31.16
C PHE A 549 -19.01 16.72 -32.21
N PHE A 550 -18.12 17.68 -32.46
CA PHE A 550 -18.38 18.76 -33.42
C PHE A 550 -18.45 18.28 -34.87
N LEU A 551 -17.72 17.21 -35.23
CA LEU A 551 -17.87 16.53 -36.53
C LEU A 551 -19.29 16.05 -36.78
N LEU A 552 -20.00 15.62 -35.72
CA LEU A 552 -21.40 15.20 -35.80
C LEU A 552 -22.37 16.39 -35.68
N TYR A 553 -22.12 17.31 -34.76
CA TYR A 553 -23.02 18.45 -34.49
C TYR A 553 -23.03 19.49 -35.63
N LEU A 554 -21.90 19.71 -36.30
CA LEU A 554 -21.77 20.67 -37.39
C LEU A 554 -21.78 20.01 -38.77
N HIS A 555 -22.12 18.72 -38.87
CA HIS A 555 -22.27 18.04 -40.14
C HIS A 555 -23.35 18.72 -41.00
N ARG A 556 -23.08 18.83 -42.32
CA ARG A 556 -23.99 19.44 -43.30
C ARG A 556 -24.57 18.36 -44.25
N PRO A 557 -25.68 17.71 -43.88
CA PRO A 557 -26.36 16.77 -44.75
C PRO A 557 -27.03 17.51 -45.91
N GLY A 558 -26.90 17.03 -47.14
CA GLY A 558 -27.60 17.64 -48.30
C GLY A 558 -27.26 17.04 -49.65
N PRO A 559 -26.02 17.19 -50.17
CA PRO A 559 -25.66 16.79 -51.53
C PRO A 559 -25.83 15.28 -51.76
N GLN A 560 -25.51 14.49 -50.73
CA GLN A 560 -25.63 13.03 -50.71
C GLN A 560 -27.07 12.50 -50.70
N TYR A 561 -28.06 13.39 -50.59
CA TYR A 561 -29.50 13.10 -50.62
C TYR A 561 -30.23 13.82 -51.76
N GLY A 562 -29.51 14.52 -52.65
CA GLY A 562 -30.10 15.31 -53.73
C GLY A 562 -30.81 16.59 -53.27
N LEU A 563 -30.51 17.07 -52.06
CA LEU A 563 -31.06 18.30 -51.48
C LEU A 563 -30.00 19.41 -51.46
N PRO A 564 -30.38 20.70 -51.52
CA PRO A 564 -29.45 21.80 -51.29
C PRO A 564 -28.83 21.70 -49.89
N ILE A 565 -27.59 22.16 -49.74
CA ILE A 565 -26.93 22.24 -48.43
C ILE A 565 -27.62 23.34 -47.63
N ASP A 566 -28.42 22.96 -46.62
CA ASP A 566 -29.24 23.89 -45.84
C ASP A 566 -28.87 23.76 -44.35
N GLY A 567 -27.80 24.45 -43.94
CA GLY A 567 -27.33 24.50 -42.55
C GLY A 567 -26.72 23.20 -41.99
N CYS A 568 -26.26 23.26 -40.73
CA CYS A 568 -25.79 22.12 -39.96
C CYS A 568 -26.96 21.35 -39.31
N ILE A 569 -26.76 20.05 -39.04
CA ILE A 569 -27.82 19.16 -38.52
C ILE A 569 -27.95 19.14 -37.00
N GLY A 570 -26.94 19.60 -36.25
CA GLY A 570 -26.83 19.44 -34.80
C GLY A 570 -28.08 19.79 -34.02
N ARG A 571 -28.67 20.99 -34.22
CA ARG A 571 -29.87 21.42 -33.50
C ARG A 571 -31.08 20.50 -33.71
N ARG A 572 -31.15 19.77 -34.82
CA ARG A 572 -32.23 18.80 -35.10
C ARG A 572 -32.19 17.61 -34.13
N PHE A 573 -31.01 17.25 -33.61
CA PHE A 573 -30.87 16.23 -32.57
C PHE A 573 -31.22 16.75 -31.16
N PHE A 574 -30.98 18.03 -30.87
CA PHE A 574 -31.15 18.61 -29.54
C PHE A 574 -32.44 19.45 -29.37
N GLN A 575 -33.58 18.86 -29.73
CA GLN A 575 -34.90 19.54 -29.68
C GLN A 575 -35.68 19.30 -28.38
N SER A 576 -35.42 18.19 -27.67
CA SER A 576 -36.12 17.88 -26.42
C SER A 576 -35.60 18.72 -25.25
N PRO A 577 -36.41 19.03 -24.23
CA PRO A 577 -35.93 19.78 -23.06
C PRO A 577 -34.70 19.15 -22.38
N ALA A 578 -34.63 17.81 -22.33
CA ALA A 578 -33.48 17.09 -21.80
C ALA A 578 -32.21 17.31 -22.64
N HIS A 579 -32.32 17.28 -23.97
CA HIS A 579 -31.17 17.51 -24.85
C HIS A 579 -30.75 18.99 -24.88
N ILE A 580 -31.69 19.93 -24.75
CA ILE A 580 -31.36 21.35 -24.60
C ILE A 580 -30.55 21.58 -23.32
N ASN A 581 -30.90 20.91 -22.22
CA ASN A 581 -30.12 20.95 -20.99
C ASN A 581 -28.73 20.32 -21.18
N LEU A 582 -28.63 19.20 -21.92
CA LEU A 582 -27.35 18.60 -22.27
C LEU A 582 -26.42 19.58 -23.01
N LEU A 583 -26.92 20.35 -23.99
CA LEU A 583 -26.12 21.39 -24.66
C LEU A 583 -25.66 22.50 -23.69
N LYS A 584 -26.50 22.89 -22.72
CA LYS A 584 -26.11 23.86 -21.68
C LYS A 584 -25.00 23.31 -20.78
N ASP A 585 -25.10 22.04 -20.40
CA ASP A 585 -24.07 21.37 -19.60
C ASP A 585 -22.76 21.24 -20.40
N MET A 586 -22.83 20.95 -21.71
CA MET A 586 -21.67 20.93 -22.60
C MET A 586 -20.99 22.29 -22.71
N LYS A 587 -21.77 23.36 -22.88
CA LYS A 587 -21.25 24.73 -22.87
C LYS A 587 -20.54 25.04 -21.54
N ARG A 588 -21.18 24.73 -20.40
CA ARG A 588 -20.58 24.92 -19.07
C ARG A 588 -19.24 24.17 -18.96
N ARG A 589 -19.20 22.91 -19.41
CA ARG A 589 -17.99 22.09 -19.40
C ARG A 589 -16.86 22.68 -20.25
N LEU A 590 -17.16 23.20 -21.45
CA LEU A 590 -16.17 23.85 -22.29
C LEU A 590 -15.55 25.08 -21.60
N THR A 591 -16.36 25.89 -20.91
CA THR A 591 -15.88 27.03 -20.12
C THR A 591 -14.97 26.58 -18.98
N GLU A 592 -15.38 25.58 -18.20
CA GLU A 592 -14.56 25.02 -17.10
C GLU A 592 -13.19 24.51 -17.59
N VAL A 593 -13.16 23.84 -18.75
CA VAL A 593 -11.92 23.31 -19.33
C VAL A 593 -11.03 24.44 -19.87
N ALA A 594 -11.60 25.46 -20.49
CA ALA A 594 -10.86 26.65 -20.91
C ALA A 594 -10.24 27.38 -19.70
N ASP A 595 -11.00 27.54 -18.62
CA ASP A 595 -10.53 28.16 -17.37
C ASP A 595 -9.40 27.34 -16.73
N PHE A 596 -9.52 26.01 -16.72
CA PHE A 596 -8.47 25.09 -16.25
C PHE A 596 -7.16 25.31 -17.00
N TYR A 597 -7.18 25.32 -18.33
CA TYR A 597 -5.98 25.51 -19.14
C TYR A 597 -5.42 26.93 -19.04
N HIS A 598 -6.28 27.94 -18.86
CA HIS A 598 -5.86 29.31 -18.62
C HIS A 598 -5.13 29.45 -17.26
N ALA A 599 -5.67 28.83 -16.20
CA ALA A 599 -5.01 28.78 -14.90
C ALA A 599 -3.66 28.05 -14.96
N ALA A 600 -3.60 26.89 -15.62
CA ALA A 600 -2.37 26.11 -15.82
C ALA A 600 -1.31 26.91 -16.60
N SER A 601 -1.70 27.63 -17.66
CA SER A 601 -0.79 28.48 -18.45
C SER A 601 -0.16 29.62 -17.64
N LYS A 602 -0.87 30.14 -16.63
CA LYS A 602 -0.38 31.20 -15.74
C LYS A 602 0.54 30.65 -14.66
N ALA A 603 0.20 29.51 -14.07
CA ALA A 603 0.98 28.88 -13.01
C ALA A 603 2.41 28.53 -13.47
N LEU A 604 2.57 28.11 -14.73
CA LEU A 604 3.87 27.77 -15.31
C LEU A 604 4.70 28.98 -15.79
N ARG A 605 4.12 30.20 -15.80
CA ARG A 605 4.77 31.43 -16.28
C ARG A 605 5.35 32.32 -15.19
N VAL A 606 5.15 32.00 -13.90
CA VAL A 606 5.64 32.83 -12.78
C VAL A 606 7.09 32.45 -12.44
N PRO A 607 8.10 33.31 -12.69
CA PRO A 607 9.38 33.20 -12.01
C PRO A 607 9.18 33.59 -10.55
N ALA A 608 9.85 32.92 -9.61
CA ALA A 608 9.89 33.37 -8.23
C ALA A 608 10.32 34.85 -8.18
N GLU A 609 9.46 35.73 -7.70
CA GLU A 609 9.77 37.15 -7.55
C GLU A 609 10.96 37.30 -6.59
N GLY A 610 12.11 37.76 -7.11
CA GLY A 610 13.31 38.03 -6.32
C GLY A 610 14.67 37.95 -7.03
N SER A 611 14.75 37.50 -8.29
CA SER A 611 16.03 37.36 -9.02
C SER A 611 16.12 38.32 -10.21
N GLU A 612 16.60 39.54 -9.98
CA GLU A 612 17.14 40.38 -11.07
C GLU A 612 18.53 39.85 -11.47
N GLY A 613 18.57 39.07 -12.55
CA GLY A 613 19.81 38.65 -13.21
C GLY A 613 19.54 38.43 -14.71
N PRO A 614 20.48 38.77 -15.61
CA PRO A 614 20.26 38.68 -17.05
C PRO A 614 20.12 37.22 -17.48
N SER A 615 19.19 37.00 -18.41
CA SER A 615 18.75 35.70 -18.91
C SER A 615 19.90 34.90 -19.56
N GLU A 616 20.50 33.99 -18.81
CA GLU A 616 21.18 32.83 -19.37
C GLU A 616 20.15 31.76 -19.74
N SER A 617 20.32 31.20 -20.93
CA SER A 617 19.52 30.15 -21.56
C SER A 617 18.98 29.11 -20.57
N GLN A 618 17.66 29.14 -20.37
CA GLN A 618 16.93 28.18 -19.53
C GLN A 618 17.21 26.75 -20.02
N ALA A 619 17.87 25.96 -19.17
CA ALA A 619 17.78 24.51 -19.24
C ALA A 619 16.29 24.13 -19.06
N GLY A 620 15.76 23.43 -20.06
CA GLY A 620 14.33 23.36 -20.37
C GLY A 620 13.46 22.78 -19.25
N THR A 621 12.20 23.24 -19.24
CA THR A 621 11.09 22.57 -18.57
C THR A 621 11.13 21.07 -18.91
N PRO A 622 10.92 20.15 -17.95
CA PRO A 622 10.88 18.73 -18.25
C PRO A 622 9.83 18.44 -19.34
N GLY A 623 10.24 17.91 -20.50
CA GLY A 623 9.40 17.78 -21.70
C GLY A 623 8.11 16.97 -21.52
N TYR A 624 7.99 16.17 -20.47
CA TYR A 624 6.76 15.42 -20.18
C TYR A 624 5.61 16.29 -19.62
N LEU A 625 5.87 17.51 -19.14
CA LEU A 625 4.81 18.43 -18.72
C LEU A 625 4.19 19.15 -19.93
N THR A 626 2.89 19.45 -19.86
CA THR A 626 2.24 20.22 -20.92
C THR A 626 2.82 21.63 -20.98
N SER A 627 3.34 22.00 -22.17
CA SER A 627 4.02 23.29 -22.34
C SER A 627 3.05 24.47 -22.16
N PRO A 628 3.54 25.63 -21.68
CA PRO A 628 2.73 26.85 -21.59
C PRO A 628 2.12 27.28 -22.94
N GLU A 629 2.82 27.00 -24.05
CA GLU A 629 2.36 27.24 -25.42
C GLU A 629 1.16 26.37 -25.74
N LEU A 630 1.25 25.05 -25.49
CA LEU A 630 0.15 24.12 -25.73
C LEU A 630 -1.06 24.46 -24.85
N HIS A 631 -0.86 24.83 -23.59
CA HIS A 631 -1.95 25.34 -22.75
C HIS A 631 -2.63 26.58 -23.34
N THR A 632 -1.85 27.50 -23.92
CA THR A 632 -2.39 28.71 -24.57
C THR A 632 -3.22 28.35 -25.82
N GLU A 633 -2.74 27.41 -26.64
CA GLU A 633 -3.47 26.93 -27.81
C GLU A 633 -4.73 26.15 -27.43
N LEU A 634 -4.71 25.38 -26.35
CA LEU A 634 -5.90 24.69 -25.83
C LEU A 634 -6.95 25.68 -25.32
N VAL A 635 -6.56 26.75 -24.62
CA VAL A 635 -7.49 27.84 -24.25
C VAL A 635 -8.15 28.44 -25.48
N ARG A 636 -7.38 28.69 -26.55
CA ARG A 636 -7.95 29.19 -27.82
C ARG A 636 -8.93 28.19 -28.41
N LEU A 637 -8.56 26.92 -28.50
CA LEU A 637 -9.40 25.86 -29.07
C LEU A 637 -10.73 25.69 -28.32
N PHE A 638 -10.70 25.62 -26.98
CA PHE A 638 -11.93 25.46 -26.20
C PHE A 638 -12.85 26.69 -26.29
N ASN A 639 -12.29 27.90 -26.42
CA ASN A 639 -13.09 29.10 -26.71
C ASN A 639 -13.70 29.08 -28.12
N VAL A 640 -12.98 28.56 -29.12
CA VAL A 640 -13.53 28.32 -30.47
C VAL A 640 -14.71 27.36 -30.41
N TYR A 641 -14.59 26.25 -29.66
CA TYR A 641 -15.68 25.31 -29.45
C TYR A 641 -16.92 25.93 -28.77
N ILE A 642 -16.74 26.85 -27.82
CA ILE A 642 -17.87 27.58 -27.21
C ILE A 642 -18.62 28.38 -28.27
N LEU A 643 -17.88 29.14 -29.10
CA LEU A 643 -18.46 29.94 -30.19
C LEU A 643 -19.22 29.06 -31.21
N TRP A 644 -18.64 27.92 -31.57
CA TRP A 644 -19.26 26.96 -32.49
C TRP A 644 -20.57 26.36 -31.95
N LEU A 645 -20.66 26.19 -30.63
CA LEU A 645 -21.85 25.65 -29.97
C LEU A 645 -22.96 26.71 -29.81
N GLU A 646 -22.59 27.98 -29.63
CA GLU A 646 -23.52 29.10 -29.38
C GLU A 646 -24.12 29.73 -30.64
N ASP A 647 -23.36 29.75 -31.74
CA ASP A 647 -23.78 30.46 -32.95
C ASP A 647 -24.83 29.68 -33.76
N GLU A 648 -26.08 30.09 -33.59
CA GLU A 648 -27.24 29.51 -34.27
C GLU A 648 -27.23 29.70 -35.79
N ASN A 649 -26.44 30.63 -36.33
CA ASN A 649 -26.46 30.93 -37.76
C ASN A 649 -25.89 29.76 -38.58
N PHE A 650 -25.01 28.94 -37.99
CA PHE A 650 -24.50 27.72 -38.64
C PHE A 650 -25.59 26.71 -38.95
N GLN A 651 -26.66 26.69 -38.16
CA GLN A 651 -27.77 25.75 -38.30
C GLN A 651 -28.81 26.24 -39.31
N LYS A 652 -28.83 27.54 -39.63
CA LYS A 652 -29.80 28.16 -40.57
C LYS A 652 -29.33 28.20 -42.03
N GLY A 653 -28.07 27.90 -42.31
CA GLY A 653 -27.52 27.89 -43.68
C GLY A 653 -27.16 29.28 -44.24
N ASP A 654 -27.63 30.37 -43.62
CA ASP A 654 -27.44 31.77 -44.07
C ASP A 654 -26.01 32.33 -43.92
N THR A 655 -25.05 31.53 -43.44
CA THR A 655 -23.73 32.04 -43.01
C THR A 655 -22.65 31.82 -44.08
N TYR A 656 -22.10 32.91 -44.62
CA TYR A 656 -20.92 32.85 -45.50
C TYR A 656 -19.64 32.65 -44.69
N ILE A 657 -19.19 31.39 -44.59
CA ILE A 657 -18.05 30.96 -43.74
C ILE A 657 -16.79 31.83 -43.89
N PRO A 658 -16.33 32.24 -45.10
CA PRO A 658 -15.13 33.07 -45.24
C PRO A 658 -15.24 34.49 -44.65
N SER A 659 -16.46 34.97 -44.35
CA SER A 659 -16.68 36.31 -43.75
C SER A 659 -16.70 36.31 -42.22
N LEU A 660 -16.60 35.13 -41.59
CA LEU A 660 -16.61 35.04 -40.14
C LEU A 660 -15.35 35.69 -39.53
N PRO A 661 -15.43 36.21 -38.30
CA PRO A 661 -14.26 36.70 -37.59
C PRO A 661 -13.19 35.62 -37.37
N LYS A 662 -11.91 36.03 -37.29
CA LYS A 662 -10.77 35.12 -37.11
C LYS A 662 -10.87 34.22 -35.86
N HIS A 663 -11.57 34.65 -34.82
CA HIS A 663 -11.75 33.90 -33.57
C HIS A 663 -12.66 32.66 -33.71
N TYR A 664 -13.31 32.46 -34.87
CA TYR A 664 -14.06 31.24 -35.17
C TYR A 664 -13.20 30.11 -35.76
N ASP A 665 -11.91 30.33 -36.03
CA ASP A 665 -11.04 29.38 -36.75
C ASP A 665 -11.72 28.82 -38.02
N ILE A 666 -11.90 29.71 -39.00
CA ILE A 666 -12.64 29.47 -40.25
C ILE A 666 -12.13 28.21 -40.96
N HIS A 667 -10.82 27.97 -40.92
CA HIS A 667 -10.20 26.83 -41.59
C HIS A 667 -10.62 25.51 -40.95
N ARG A 668 -10.49 25.36 -39.63
CA ARG A 668 -10.93 24.13 -38.95
C ARG A 668 -12.44 23.95 -38.99
N LEU A 669 -13.21 25.04 -38.87
CA LEU A 669 -14.67 25.00 -38.98
C LEU A 669 -15.12 24.45 -40.35
N ALA A 670 -14.49 24.89 -41.44
CA ALA A 670 -14.78 24.40 -42.79
C ALA A 670 -14.48 22.90 -42.92
N LYS A 671 -13.36 22.42 -42.35
CA LYS A 671 -13.00 20.99 -42.34
C LYS A 671 -14.03 20.14 -41.59
N VAL A 672 -14.46 20.60 -40.42
CA VAL A 672 -15.48 19.92 -39.60
C VAL A 672 -16.82 19.87 -40.34
N MET A 673 -17.27 20.97 -40.95
CA MET A 673 -18.51 21.01 -41.72
C MET A 673 -18.48 20.13 -42.98
N GLN A 674 -17.28 19.89 -43.54
CA GLN A 674 -17.05 18.96 -44.65
C GLN A 674 -16.87 17.50 -44.19
N ASN A 675 -17.02 17.21 -42.90
CA ASN A 675 -16.82 15.89 -42.30
C ASN A 675 -15.41 15.30 -42.49
N GLN A 676 -14.37 16.14 -42.52
CA GLN A 676 -12.99 15.66 -42.56
C GLN A 676 -12.59 15.07 -41.20
N GLN A 677 -12.25 13.78 -41.19
CA GLN A 677 -12.01 12.99 -39.96
C GLN A 677 -10.56 13.08 -39.43
N ASP A 678 -9.68 13.85 -40.07
CA ASP A 678 -8.27 13.99 -39.66
C ASP A 678 -8.14 14.52 -38.22
N LEU A 679 -7.40 13.81 -37.37
CA LEU A 679 -7.22 14.17 -35.96
C LEU A 679 -6.24 15.33 -35.81
N TRP A 680 -6.59 16.30 -34.96
CA TRP A 680 -5.72 17.46 -34.68
C TRP A 680 -4.66 17.12 -33.62
N MET A 681 -3.66 16.33 -34.02
CA MET A 681 -2.59 15.83 -33.15
C MET A 681 -1.77 16.96 -32.51
N GLU A 682 -1.77 18.16 -33.09
CA GLU A 682 -1.07 19.33 -32.55
C GLU A 682 -1.62 19.81 -31.19
N TYR A 683 -2.82 19.39 -30.80
CA TYR A 683 -3.42 19.71 -29.50
C TYR A 683 -3.18 18.63 -28.43
N LEU A 684 -2.42 17.58 -28.76
CA LEU A 684 -2.06 16.51 -27.84
C LEU A 684 -0.65 16.68 -27.30
N ASN A 685 -0.48 16.46 -26.00
CA ASN A 685 0.85 16.30 -25.43
C ASN A 685 1.37 14.86 -25.69
N MET A 686 1.95 14.64 -26.87
CA MET A 686 2.52 13.35 -27.26
C MET A 686 3.75 12.97 -26.43
N GLU A 687 4.51 13.96 -25.94
CA GLU A 687 5.67 13.74 -25.07
C GLU A 687 5.26 13.15 -23.72
N ARG A 688 4.16 13.64 -23.14
CA ARG A 688 3.56 13.06 -21.92
C ARG A 688 3.11 11.62 -22.15
N ILE A 689 2.41 11.33 -23.25
CA ILE A 689 1.95 9.97 -23.56
C ILE A 689 3.15 9.02 -23.69
N HIS A 690 4.20 9.46 -24.39
CA HIS A 690 5.43 8.70 -24.55
C HIS A 690 6.16 8.48 -23.21
N HIS A 691 6.26 9.52 -22.37
CA HIS A 691 6.88 9.44 -21.06
C HIS A 691 6.13 8.45 -20.14
N GLU A 692 4.81 8.53 -20.06
CA GLU A 692 3.99 7.61 -19.27
C GLU A 692 4.13 6.15 -19.77
N PHE A 693 4.30 5.95 -21.08
CA PHE A 693 4.63 4.64 -21.66
C PHE A 693 6.02 4.16 -21.21
N GLN A 694 7.05 5.00 -21.30
CA GLN A 694 8.40 4.65 -20.86
C GLN A 694 8.51 4.41 -19.36
N GLU A 695 7.78 5.15 -18.53
CA GLU A 695 7.69 4.91 -17.09
C GLU A 695 7.06 3.54 -16.79
N THR A 696 5.99 3.21 -17.52
CA THR A 696 5.33 1.90 -17.42
C THR A 696 6.26 0.79 -17.86
N VAL A 697 7.04 0.95 -18.93
CA VAL A 697 8.08 -0.02 -19.34
C VAL A 697 9.20 -0.10 -18.30
N GLY A 698 9.63 1.04 -17.78
CA GLY A 698 10.69 1.19 -16.77
C GLY A 698 10.41 0.42 -15.49
N LEU A 699 9.15 0.36 -15.05
CA LEU A 699 8.75 -0.43 -13.86
C LEU A 699 9.08 -1.93 -14.01
N TRP A 700 8.88 -2.52 -15.20
CA TRP A 700 9.24 -3.91 -15.48
C TRP A 700 10.74 -4.07 -15.66
N VAL A 701 11.38 -3.12 -16.36
CA VAL A 701 12.83 -3.11 -16.57
C VAL A 701 13.57 -3.06 -15.23
N GLN A 702 13.17 -2.24 -14.27
CA GLN A 702 13.73 -2.20 -12.90
C GLN A 702 13.46 -3.49 -12.11
N THR A 703 12.34 -4.17 -12.38
CA THR A 703 12.05 -5.48 -11.79
C THR A 703 12.95 -6.58 -12.38
N LYS A 704 13.37 -6.45 -13.65
CA LYS A 704 14.20 -7.43 -14.37
C LYS A 704 15.70 -7.19 -14.22
N LEU A 705 16.13 -5.93 -14.27
CA LEU A 705 17.50 -5.47 -14.08
C LEU A 705 17.66 -4.98 -12.63
N GLU A 706 18.52 -5.67 -11.89
CA GLU A 706 19.08 -5.14 -10.67
C GLU A 706 19.87 -3.87 -11.00
N SER A 707 19.26 -2.70 -10.87
CA SER A 707 20.07 -1.54 -10.52
C SER A 707 20.44 -1.74 -9.06
N HIS A 708 21.70 -2.12 -8.79
CA HIS A 708 22.30 -1.69 -7.53
C HIS A 708 22.14 -0.17 -7.55
N SER A 709 21.12 0.32 -6.83
CA SER A 709 20.99 1.74 -6.58
C SER A 709 22.29 2.12 -5.91
N THR A 710 23.16 2.77 -6.67
CA THR A 710 24.33 3.42 -6.12
C THR A 710 23.76 4.32 -5.03
N PRO A 711 24.14 4.15 -3.75
CA PRO A 711 23.83 5.16 -2.76
C PRO A 711 24.35 6.46 -3.35
N TYR A 712 23.45 7.43 -3.53
CA TYR A 712 23.73 8.75 -4.06
C TYR A 712 24.99 9.32 -3.39
N SER A 713 26.15 9.26 -4.08
CA SER A 713 27.39 10.03 -3.87
C SER A 713 28.60 9.45 -4.64
N LEU A 714 28.43 8.90 -5.85
CA LEU A 714 29.57 8.64 -6.75
C LEU A 714 29.27 9.17 -8.14
N SER A 715 29.02 10.48 -8.21
CA SER A 715 29.33 11.20 -9.45
C SER A 715 30.83 11.50 -9.42
N VAL A 716 31.48 11.23 -10.55
CA VAL A 716 32.91 11.39 -10.83
C VAL A 716 33.77 10.16 -10.50
N GLN A 717 33.70 9.15 -11.38
CA GLN A 717 34.90 8.36 -11.72
C GLN A 717 35.97 9.34 -12.25
N LEU A 718 36.89 9.74 -11.38
CA LEU A 718 38.19 10.26 -11.79
C LEU A 718 39.25 9.42 -11.07
N ASP A 719 40.18 8.95 -11.89
CA ASP A 719 41.27 8.04 -11.56
C ASP A 719 41.99 8.44 -10.25
N PHE A 720 41.86 7.62 -9.21
CA PHE A 720 42.34 7.92 -7.85
C PHE A 720 43.86 7.81 -7.67
N THR A 721 44.59 7.51 -8.75
CA THR A 721 46.02 7.16 -8.69
C THR A 721 47.01 8.30 -8.99
N ASP A 722 46.56 9.52 -9.35
CA ASP A 722 47.47 10.63 -9.71
C ASP A 722 47.71 11.66 -8.56
N PRO A 723 48.95 11.78 -8.04
CA PRO A 723 49.34 12.78 -7.02
C PRO A 723 49.26 14.24 -7.49
N LEU A 724 49.36 14.51 -8.79
CA LEU A 724 49.46 15.87 -9.34
C LEU A 724 48.11 16.62 -9.30
N LEU A 725 46.99 15.89 -9.26
CA LEU A 725 45.62 16.44 -9.23
C LEU A 725 45.06 16.67 -7.80
N ALA A 726 45.83 16.39 -6.75
CA ALA A 726 45.38 16.57 -5.36
C ALA A 726 45.08 18.04 -5.00
N LYS A 727 45.89 18.97 -5.52
CA LYS A 727 45.76 20.41 -5.25
C LYS A 727 44.51 21.02 -5.91
N GLU A 728 44.20 20.63 -7.14
CA GLU A 728 42.98 21.06 -7.84
C GLU A 728 41.70 20.47 -7.22
N ARG A 729 41.76 19.26 -6.67
CA ARG A 729 40.66 18.67 -5.88
C ARG A 729 40.33 19.49 -4.63
N VAL A 730 41.35 19.87 -3.85
CA VAL A 730 41.14 20.68 -2.62
C VAL A 730 40.58 22.06 -2.98
N LEU A 731 41.11 22.69 -4.03
CA LEU A 731 40.65 24.02 -4.46
C LEU A 731 39.25 24.00 -5.07
N SER A 732 38.86 22.96 -5.81
CA SER A 732 37.52 22.85 -6.38
C SER A 732 36.46 22.54 -5.33
N ASN A 733 36.78 21.75 -4.29
CA ASN A 733 35.88 21.52 -3.16
C ASN A 733 35.71 22.77 -2.27
N LEU A 734 36.77 23.54 -2.03
CA LEU A 734 36.68 24.79 -1.27
C LEU A 734 35.84 25.86 -1.98
N ARG A 735 35.78 25.85 -3.32
CA ARG A 735 34.96 26.76 -4.12
C ARG A 735 33.47 26.39 -4.17
N LYS A 736 33.09 25.19 -3.72
CA LYS A 736 31.68 24.73 -3.63
C LYS A 736 30.98 25.19 -2.36
N HIS A 737 31.70 25.77 -1.39
CA HIS A 737 31.12 26.34 -0.18
C HIS A 737 30.84 27.83 -0.37
N GLU A 738 29.65 28.28 0.02
CA GLU A 738 29.32 29.71 0.06
C GLU A 738 30.26 30.48 0.97
N ALA A 739 30.50 31.77 0.65
CA ALA A 739 31.34 32.63 1.47
C ALA A 739 30.80 32.72 2.91
N PRO A 740 31.68 32.71 3.93
CA PRO A 740 31.25 32.70 5.33
C PRO A 740 30.44 33.96 5.66
N HIS A 741 29.23 33.74 6.16
CA HIS A 741 28.39 34.80 6.72
C HIS A 741 29.03 35.37 7.99
N PRO A 742 28.81 36.67 8.31
CA PRO A 742 29.31 37.26 9.54
C PRO A 742 28.82 36.48 10.77
N PRO A 743 29.63 36.39 11.84
CA PRO A 743 29.30 35.57 12.99
C PRO A 743 27.99 36.03 13.64
N LEU A 744 27.02 35.12 13.67
CA LEU A 744 25.79 35.28 14.44
C LEU A 744 26.16 35.43 15.92
N VAL A 745 25.48 36.36 16.61
CA VAL A 745 25.64 36.57 18.05
C VAL A 745 25.38 35.24 18.75
N LEU A 746 26.43 34.68 19.38
CA LEU A 746 26.33 33.45 20.15
C LEU A 746 25.43 33.69 21.36
N HIS A 747 24.16 33.34 21.23
CA HIS A 747 23.32 33.10 22.39
C HIS A 747 23.82 31.80 23.04
N PRO A 748 24.20 31.80 24.33
CA PRO A 748 24.51 30.57 25.03
C PRO A 748 23.30 29.64 24.92
N MET A 749 23.43 28.54 24.19
CA MET A 749 22.38 27.53 24.14
C MET A 749 22.22 26.98 25.55
N ARG A 750 21.13 27.35 26.21
CA ARG A 750 20.72 26.68 27.45
C ARG A 750 20.30 25.27 27.07
N PRO A 751 20.69 24.25 27.84
CA PRO A 751 20.20 22.89 27.61
C PRO A 751 18.67 22.93 27.60
N PRO A 752 18.02 22.27 26.64
CA PRO A 752 16.56 22.34 26.45
C PRO A 752 15.78 21.77 27.64
N VAL A 753 16.44 20.99 28.50
CA VAL A 753 15.86 20.49 29.75
C VAL A 753 16.80 20.88 30.90
N PRO A 754 16.28 21.40 32.04
CA PRO A 754 17.09 21.72 33.21
C PRO A 754 17.87 20.50 33.73
N VAL A 755 19.12 20.73 34.15
CA VAL A 755 19.97 19.66 34.70
C VAL A 755 19.55 19.35 36.13
N ILE A 756 19.38 18.07 36.45
CA ILE A 756 19.07 17.59 37.80
C ILE A 756 20.33 17.56 38.64
N SER A 757 20.34 18.30 39.75
CA SER A 757 21.42 18.27 40.72
C SER A 757 21.42 16.96 41.51
N SER A 758 22.58 16.35 41.68
CA SER A 758 22.75 15.11 42.48
C SER A 758 22.33 15.29 43.95
N ALA A 759 22.34 16.51 44.48
CA ALA A 759 21.86 16.82 45.83
C ALA A 759 20.35 16.56 45.99
N VAL A 760 19.56 16.73 44.93
CA VAL A 760 18.11 16.49 44.92
C VAL A 760 17.80 15.01 45.15
N LEU A 761 18.64 14.11 44.64
CA LEU A 761 18.47 12.65 44.77
C LEU A 761 18.63 12.15 46.22
N LEU A 762 19.22 12.96 47.10
CA LEU A 762 19.44 12.65 48.51
C LEU A 762 18.40 13.33 49.44
N SER A 763 17.64 14.31 48.92
CA SER A 763 16.65 15.09 49.67
C SER A 763 15.23 14.73 49.24
N GLN A 764 14.49 14.05 50.12
CA GLN A 764 13.10 13.67 49.88
C GLN A 764 12.21 14.88 49.57
N LYS A 765 12.41 16.01 50.27
CA LYS A 765 11.59 17.20 50.10
C LYS A 765 11.81 17.84 48.73
N ASP A 766 13.06 17.97 48.31
CA ASP A 766 13.42 18.66 47.07
C ASP A 766 13.05 17.82 45.85
N ALA A 767 13.23 16.49 45.91
CA ALA A 767 12.83 15.57 44.85
C ALA A 767 11.32 15.57 44.60
N ILE A 768 10.51 15.57 45.67
CA ILE A 768 9.04 15.62 45.57
C ILE A 768 8.60 16.97 45.00
N GLN A 769 9.17 18.08 45.48
CA GLN A 769 8.78 19.41 45.00
C GLN A 769 9.07 19.58 43.50
N LEU A 770 10.21 19.06 43.05
CA LEU A 770 10.61 19.10 41.64
C LEU A 770 9.61 18.33 40.77
N VAL A 771 9.33 17.06 41.11
CA VAL A 771 8.42 16.23 40.33
C VAL A 771 6.98 16.68 40.40
N CYS A 772 6.50 17.17 41.55
CA CYS A 772 5.16 17.73 41.63
C CYS A 772 4.97 18.88 40.63
N THR A 773 6.00 19.70 40.39
CA THR A 773 5.91 20.80 39.42
C THR A 773 5.68 20.26 38.01
N ASP A 774 6.42 19.23 37.62
CA ASP A 774 6.30 18.58 36.31
C ASP A 774 4.99 17.80 36.16
N LEU A 775 4.61 17.01 37.17
CA LEU A 775 3.39 16.21 37.15
C LEU A 775 2.12 17.07 37.11
N ASN A 776 2.13 18.26 37.72
CA ASN A 776 1.01 19.20 37.63
C ASN A 776 0.77 19.66 36.18
N LEU A 777 1.84 19.91 35.42
CA LEU A 777 1.72 20.30 34.00
C LEU A 777 1.12 19.16 33.16
N LEU A 778 1.57 17.93 33.40
CA LEU A 778 1.04 16.74 32.71
C LEU A 778 -0.43 16.48 33.07
N GLN A 779 -0.79 16.62 34.34
CA GLN A 779 -2.17 16.47 34.79
C GLN A 779 -3.08 17.56 34.20
N GLN A 780 -2.60 18.81 34.12
CA GLN A 780 -3.34 19.90 33.49
C GLN A 780 -3.59 19.62 32.01
N GLN A 781 -2.58 19.11 31.29
CA GLN A 781 -2.73 18.74 29.88
C GLN A 781 -3.76 17.62 29.68
N ALA A 782 -3.76 16.61 30.55
CA ALA A 782 -4.76 15.54 30.52
C ALA A 782 -6.18 16.07 30.77
N ARG A 783 -6.36 17.01 31.71
CA ARG A 783 -7.65 17.68 31.95
C ARG A 783 -8.11 18.48 30.74
N THR A 784 -7.22 19.21 30.08
CA THR A 784 -7.55 19.93 28.84
C THR A 784 -7.96 18.98 27.72
N ALA A 785 -7.28 17.83 27.59
CA ALA A 785 -7.65 16.82 26.60
C ALA A 785 -9.03 16.20 26.90
N ALA A 786 -9.30 15.85 28.16
CA ALA A 786 -10.61 15.33 28.57
C ALA A 786 -11.75 16.36 28.38
N LEU A 787 -11.47 17.65 28.61
CA LEU A 787 -12.42 18.72 28.34
C LEU A 787 -12.75 18.82 26.84
N ARG A 788 -11.74 18.76 25.97
CA ARG A 788 -11.94 18.77 24.51
C ARG A 788 -12.74 17.55 24.03
N GLU A 789 -12.45 16.37 24.57
CA GLU A 789 -13.23 15.17 24.29
C GLU A 789 -14.70 15.37 24.70
N SER A 790 -14.97 15.91 25.89
CA SER A 790 -16.33 16.20 26.35
C SER A 790 -17.04 17.21 25.45
N GLN A 791 -16.33 18.26 25.02
CA GLN A 791 -16.86 19.26 24.09
C GLN A 791 -17.18 18.65 22.72
N GLN A 792 -16.34 17.76 22.21
CA GLN A 792 -16.57 17.05 20.96
C GLN A 792 -17.83 16.19 21.04
N VAL A 793 -17.99 15.41 22.11
CA VAL A 793 -19.19 14.59 22.33
C VAL A 793 -20.46 15.45 22.41
N ALA A 794 -20.40 16.61 23.08
CA ALA A 794 -21.52 17.53 23.16
C ALA A 794 -21.91 18.11 21.79
N LEU A 795 -20.93 18.57 21.00
CA LEU A 795 -21.16 19.12 19.66
C LEU A 795 -21.68 18.05 18.68
N ASP A 796 -21.13 16.83 18.75
CA ASP A 796 -21.59 15.72 17.91
C ASP A 796 -23.01 15.30 18.29
N GLY A 797 -23.35 15.29 19.58
CA GLY A 797 -24.71 15.07 20.06
C GLY A 797 -25.69 16.14 19.54
N GLU A 798 -25.34 17.42 19.66
CA GLU A 798 -26.18 18.51 19.14
C GLU A 798 -26.34 18.43 17.61
N LEU A 799 -25.29 18.02 16.90
CA LEU A 799 -25.36 17.80 15.46
C LEU A 799 -26.30 16.65 15.09
N LEU A 800 -26.25 15.53 15.83
CA LEU A 800 -27.15 14.39 15.65
C LEU A 800 -28.61 14.75 15.95
N ASP A 801 -28.86 15.58 16.96
CA ASP A 801 -30.21 16.03 17.33
C ASP A 801 -30.78 17.08 16.37
N THR A 802 -29.92 17.85 15.70
CA THR A 802 -30.30 18.96 14.82
C THR A 802 -30.45 18.50 13.37
N MET A 803 -29.66 17.52 12.92
CA MET A 803 -29.64 17.06 11.53
C MET A 803 -31.00 16.52 11.02
N PRO A 804 -31.77 15.71 11.79
CA PRO A 804 -33.08 15.24 11.38
C PRO A 804 -34.10 16.37 11.20
N LYS A 805 -33.91 17.52 11.86
CA LYS A 805 -34.81 18.67 11.81
C LYS A 805 -34.57 19.56 10.57
N GLN A 806 -33.55 19.25 9.76
CA GLN A 806 -33.21 20.04 8.57
C GLN A 806 -34.31 19.96 7.50
N TYR A 807 -34.99 18.83 7.42
CA TYR A 807 -36.11 18.61 6.51
C TYR A 807 -37.35 18.24 7.31
N ALA A 808 -38.45 18.92 7.05
CA ALA A 808 -39.74 18.62 7.66
C ALA A 808 -40.81 18.56 6.58
N ASN A 809 -41.73 17.62 6.71
CA ASN A 809 -42.93 17.59 5.91
C ASN A 809 -43.83 18.76 6.30
N ARG A 810 -44.31 19.49 5.31
CA ARG A 810 -45.36 20.51 5.49
C ARG A 810 -46.51 20.19 4.56
N GLU A 811 -47.73 20.37 5.06
CA GLU A 811 -48.91 20.25 4.22
C GLU A 811 -48.87 21.33 3.13
N GLU A 812 -48.87 20.86 1.88
CA GLU A 812 -48.99 21.67 0.69
C GLU A 812 -50.29 21.37 -0.01
N GLN A 813 -50.80 22.38 -0.71
CA GLN A 813 -51.99 22.25 -1.51
C GLN A 813 -51.66 22.65 -2.95
N THR A 814 -51.76 21.70 -3.87
CA THR A 814 -51.63 21.96 -5.30
C THR A 814 -52.98 21.81 -5.98
N THR A 815 -53.31 22.80 -6.80
CA THR A 815 -54.55 22.81 -7.58
C THR A 815 -54.28 22.25 -8.97
N LEU A 816 -54.87 21.09 -9.26
CA LEU A 816 -54.81 20.43 -10.57
C LEU A 816 -56.05 20.79 -11.38
N HIS A 817 -55.82 21.25 -12.61
CA HIS A 817 -56.90 21.52 -13.58
C HIS A 817 -56.99 20.34 -14.55
N LEU A 818 -58.01 19.49 -14.40
CA LEU A 818 -58.22 18.33 -15.24
C LEU A 818 -59.25 18.64 -16.33
N GLU A 819 -58.79 18.70 -17.57
CA GLU A 819 -59.64 18.87 -18.75
C GLU A 819 -60.05 17.50 -19.32
N CYS A 820 -61.33 17.33 -19.64
CA CYS A 820 -61.78 16.13 -20.33
C CYS A 820 -61.52 16.24 -21.84
N ARG A 821 -61.25 15.11 -22.51
CA ARG A 821 -60.97 15.11 -23.95
C ARG A 821 -62.21 15.37 -24.83
N GLY A 822 -63.41 15.43 -24.24
CA GLY A 822 -64.68 15.48 -24.96
C GLY A 822 -64.94 14.21 -25.78
N SER A 823 -66.21 13.92 -26.08
CA SER A 823 -66.58 12.85 -27.01
C SER A 823 -67.42 13.43 -28.16
N GLY A 824 -67.17 12.94 -29.38
CA GLY A 824 -67.92 13.36 -30.56
C GLY A 824 -67.64 14.79 -31.08
N GLY A 825 -66.43 15.32 -30.87
CA GLY A 825 -66.00 16.59 -31.48
C GLY A 825 -66.38 17.88 -30.73
N LYS A 826 -66.95 17.79 -29.53
CA LYS A 826 -67.14 18.96 -28.64
C LYS A 826 -65.94 19.13 -27.70
N LYS A 827 -65.37 20.34 -27.61
CA LYS A 827 -64.26 20.67 -26.71
C LYS A 827 -64.75 20.82 -25.25
N CYS A 828 -63.85 20.62 -24.29
CA CYS A 828 -64.11 20.77 -22.85
C CYS A 828 -64.65 22.17 -22.53
N GLN A 829 -65.71 22.27 -21.72
CA GLN A 829 -66.32 23.57 -21.36
C GLN A 829 -65.68 24.22 -20.12
N GLY A 830 -64.75 23.53 -19.46
CA GLY A 830 -64.00 24.04 -18.31
C GLY A 830 -63.31 22.90 -17.57
N ALA A 831 -62.07 23.12 -17.15
CA ALA A 831 -61.29 22.13 -16.41
C ALA A 831 -61.91 21.89 -15.02
N ALA A 832 -62.01 20.63 -14.60
CA ALA A 832 -62.32 20.30 -13.21
C ALA A 832 -61.13 20.71 -12.33
N VAL A 833 -61.39 21.58 -11.35
CA VAL A 833 -60.37 22.11 -10.45
C VAL A 833 -60.30 21.20 -9.23
N LEU A 834 -59.31 20.32 -9.19
CA LEU A 834 -59.05 19.43 -8.06
C LEU A 834 -57.99 20.02 -7.17
N THR A 835 -58.29 20.10 -5.90
CA THR A 835 -57.34 20.53 -4.89
C THR A 835 -56.75 19.29 -4.24
N VAL A 836 -55.46 19.05 -4.44
CA VAL A 836 -54.74 17.93 -3.83
C VAL A 836 -53.89 18.46 -2.69
N GLN A 837 -54.20 18.01 -1.47
CA GLN A 837 -53.37 18.25 -0.30
C GLN A 837 -52.40 17.06 -0.12
N PHE A 838 -51.13 17.35 0.05
CA PHE A 838 -50.09 16.35 0.28
C PHE A 838 -48.99 16.92 1.17
N GLU A 839 -48.20 16.06 1.79
CA GLU A 839 -47.04 16.49 2.57
C GLU A 839 -45.82 16.66 1.66
N GLY A 840 -45.38 17.91 1.48
CA GLY A 840 -44.16 18.26 0.75
C GLY A 840 -42.95 18.37 1.69
N MET A 841 -41.82 17.79 1.30
CA MET A 841 -40.56 17.91 2.06
C MET A 841 -39.99 19.32 1.92
N HIS A 842 -39.83 20.02 3.04
CA HIS A 842 -39.28 21.37 3.09
C HIS A 842 -37.98 21.44 3.88
N LYS A 843 -37.01 22.18 3.35
CA LYS A 843 -35.79 22.52 4.06
C LYS A 843 -36.05 23.66 5.05
N ASN A 844 -35.70 23.46 6.31
CA ASN A 844 -35.74 24.51 7.33
C ASN A 844 -34.41 25.30 7.30
N GLU A 845 -34.46 26.52 6.75
CA GLU A 845 -33.25 27.35 6.58
C GLU A 845 -32.62 27.78 7.91
N ALA A 846 -33.40 27.98 8.98
CA ALA A 846 -32.86 28.31 10.30
C ALA A 846 -32.05 27.14 10.88
N VAL A 847 -32.57 25.91 10.74
CA VAL A 847 -31.85 24.68 11.14
C VAL A 847 -30.63 24.46 10.24
N SER A 848 -30.74 24.76 8.94
CA SER A 848 -29.60 24.66 8.01
C SER A 848 -28.46 25.62 8.38
N GLN A 849 -28.77 26.83 8.85
CA GLN A 849 -27.78 27.78 9.35
C GLN A 849 -27.17 27.32 10.67
N GLN A 850 -27.98 26.80 11.61
CA GLN A 850 -27.49 26.22 12.87
C GLN A 850 -26.53 25.05 12.61
N LEU A 851 -26.86 24.14 11.70
CA LEU A 851 -25.97 23.03 11.29
C LEU A 851 -24.67 23.53 10.67
N HIS A 852 -24.69 24.65 9.95
CA HIS A 852 -23.47 25.24 9.41
C HIS A 852 -22.54 25.78 10.51
N VAL A 853 -23.10 26.44 11.53
CA VAL A 853 -22.36 26.92 12.70
C VAL A 853 -21.79 25.75 13.49
N LEU A 854 -22.59 24.73 13.81
CA LEU A 854 -22.13 23.53 14.53
C LEU A 854 -20.99 22.82 13.79
N ARG A 855 -21.09 22.65 12.47
CA ARG A 855 -20.01 22.07 11.65
C ARG A 855 -18.73 22.91 11.68
N LYS A 856 -18.85 24.24 11.79
CA LYS A 856 -17.69 25.14 11.90
C LYS A 856 -17.02 25.00 13.27
N GLU A 857 -17.80 24.93 14.35
CA GLU A 857 -17.31 24.75 15.71
C GLU A 857 -16.61 23.40 15.90
N VAL A 858 -17.18 22.31 15.34
CA VAL A 858 -16.53 20.98 15.31
C VAL A 858 -15.18 21.06 14.60
N LYS A 859 -15.11 21.68 13.42
CA LYS A 859 -13.85 21.85 12.67
C LYS A 859 -12.81 22.66 13.45
N GLN A 860 -13.25 23.70 14.17
CA GLN A 860 -12.35 24.51 14.99
C GLN A 860 -11.77 23.68 16.14
N LEU A 861 -12.60 22.94 16.86
CA LEU A 861 -12.16 22.08 17.96
C LEU A 861 -11.16 21.01 17.48
N GLN A 862 -11.41 20.40 16.31
CA GLN A 862 -10.50 19.46 15.67
C GLN A 862 -9.14 20.09 15.29
N ALA A 863 -9.16 21.32 14.76
CA ALA A 863 -7.93 22.05 14.44
C ALA A 863 -7.13 22.43 15.71
N GLU A 864 -7.79 22.70 16.82
CA GLU A 864 -7.13 22.97 18.10
C GLU A 864 -6.56 21.68 18.75
N ALA A 865 -7.25 20.55 18.59
CA ALA A 865 -6.83 19.26 19.12
C ALA A 865 -5.65 18.63 18.38
N THR A 866 -5.44 18.98 17.11
CA THR A 866 -4.33 18.46 16.27
C THR A 866 -3.02 19.23 16.43
N LYS A 867 -3.02 20.35 17.18
CA LYS A 867 -1.79 21.10 17.47
C LYS A 867 -0.85 20.27 18.35
N PRO A 868 0.48 20.32 18.09
CA PRO A 868 1.45 19.62 18.93
C PRO A 868 1.41 20.16 20.38
N PRO A 869 1.76 19.33 21.39
CA PRO A 869 1.91 19.79 22.77
C PRO A 869 2.92 20.93 22.85
N SER A 870 2.73 21.87 23.77
CA SER A 870 3.70 22.93 24.00
C SER A 870 5.01 22.35 24.53
N LEU A 871 6.13 23.02 24.18
CA LEU A 871 7.48 22.57 24.54
C LEU A 871 7.61 22.31 26.06
N ASN A 872 7.03 23.19 26.88
CA ASN A 872 7.06 23.07 28.34
C ASN A 872 6.46 21.76 28.88
N ILE A 873 5.47 21.17 28.20
CA ILE A 873 4.87 19.88 28.58
C ILE A 873 5.84 18.73 28.29
N VAL A 874 6.51 18.81 27.13
CA VAL A 874 7.54 17.84 26.72
C VAL A 874 8.75 17.93 27.65
N GLU A 875 9.19 19.15 27.96
CA GLU A 875 10.27 19.42 28.91
C GLU A 875 9.94 18.83 30.29
N ALA A 876 8.73 19.05 30.81
CA ALA A 876 8.30 18.51 32.11
C ALA A 876 8.32 16.96 32.14
N ALA A 877 7.85 16.30 31.07
CA ALA A 877 7.88 14.83 30.97
C ALA A 877 9.33 14.31 31.00
N VAL A 878 10.20 14.87 30.15
CA VAL A 878 11.61 14.46 30.06
C VAL A 878 12.36 14.77 31.35
N HIS A 879 12.07 15.91 31.99
CA HIS A 879 12.68 16.29 33.26
C HIS A 879 12.31 15.33 34.39
N ALA A 880 11.04 14.93 34.50
CA ALA A 880 10.60 13.93 35.47
C ALA A 880 11.20 12.54 35.21
N GLU A 881 11.28 12.11 33.94
CA GLU A 881 11.93 10.85 33.54
C GLU A 881 13.43 10.84 33.87
N ASN A 882 14.12 11.96 33.60
CA ASN A 882 15.53 12.11 33.93
C ASN A 882 15.76 12.02 35.43
N LEU A 883 14.85 12.57 36.27
CA LEU A 883 14.98 12.47 37.72
C LEU A 883 14.81 11.03 38.19
N ILE A 884 13.78 10.33 37.70
CA ILE A 884 13.53 8.92 38.02
C ILE A 884 14.71 8.06 37.58
N THR A 885 15.23 8.28 36.37
CA THR A 885 16.38 7.55 35.82
C THR A 885 17.64 7.80 36.64
N ALA A 886 17.93 9.05 36.98
CA ALA A 886 19.07 9.40 37.82
C ALA A 886 18.97 8.77 39.21
N LEU A 887 17.77 8.75 39.80
CA LEU A 887 17.50 8.13 41.10
C LEU A 887 17.72 6.61 41.07
N VAL A 888 17.20 5.93 40.05
CA VAL A 888 17.37 4.48 39.87
C VAL A 888 18.84 4.12 39.65
N ASN A 889 19.55 4.88 38.83
CA ASN A 889 20.98 4.66 38.59
C ASN A 889 21.81 4.89 39.86
N ALA A 890 21.51 5.95 40.62
CA ALA A 890 22.15 6.20 41.90
C ALA A 890 21.92 5.05 42.90
N TYR A 891 20.69 4.54 42.98
CA TYR A 891 20.34 3.41 43.84
C TYR A 891 21.03 2.09 43.42
N LYS A 892 21.10 1.81 42.11
CA LYS A 892 21.79 0.62 41.57
C LYS A 892 23.29 0.66 41.80
N LEU A 893 23.91 1.83 41.70
CA LEU A 893 25.34 2.01 41.97
C LEU A 893 25.65 1.88 43.47
N GLN A 894 24.84 2.51 44.33
CA GLN A 894 24.98 2.44 45.78
C GLN A 894 23.60 2.43 46.48
N PRO A 895 23.13 1.25 46.96
CA PRO A 895 21.86 1.12 47.66
C PRO A 895 21.92 1.77 49.06
N THR A 896 21.68 3.07 49.16
CA THR A 896 21.65 3.79 50.43
C THR A 896 20.21 3.94 50.95
N PRO A 897 19.98 3.89 52.28
CA PRO A 897 18.65 4.08 52.86
C PRO A 897 18.02 5.44 52.52
N GLY A 898 18.84 6.48 52.33
CA GLY A 898 18.39 7.81 51.91
C GLY A 898 17.77 7.80 50.53
N VAL A 899 18.46 7.24 49.53
CA VAL A 899 17.97 7.14 48.14
C VAL A 899 16.75 6.22 48.06
N GLN A 900 16.73 5.12 48.83
CA GLN A 900 15.57 4.24 48.91
C GLN A 900 14.32 4.97 49.41
N LYS A 901 14.46 5.80 50.45
CA LYS A 901 13.37 6.61 51.00
C LYS A 901 12.84 7.63 49.99
N VAL A 902 13.71 8.23 49.18
CA VAL A 902 13.33 9.13 48.08
C VAL A 902 12.55 8.36 47.01
N GLY A 903 13.03 7.20 46.58
CA GLY A 903 12.35 6.35 45.57
C GLY A 903 10.96 5.87 46.00
N ILE A 904 10.81 5.43 47.26
CA ILE A 904 9.51 5.04 47.83
C ILE A 904 8.56 6.25 47.86
N SER A 905 9.06 7.43 48.27
CA SER A 905 8.24 8.63 48.32
C SER A 905 7.79 9.06 46.94
N LEU A 906 8.69 9.03 45.96
CA LEU A 906 8.41 9.39 44.57
C LEU A 906 7.38 8.45 43.94
N PHE A 907 7.45 7.15 44.23
CA PHE A 907 6.44 6.18 43.79
C PHE A 907 5.04 6.60 44.23
N PHE A 908 4.83 6.82 45.53
CA PHE A 908 3.51 7.21 46.02
C PHE A 908 3.07 8.59 45.52
N THR A 909 4.00 9.54 45.36
CA THR A 909 3.69 10.83 44.74
C THR A 909 3.21 10.67 43.31
N VAL A 910 3.88 9.88 42.47
CA VAL A 910 3.44 9.64 41.08
C VAL A 910 2.07 8.96 41.05
N VAL A 911 1.84 8.00 41.95
CA VAL A 911 0.54 7.32 42.09
C VAL A 911 -0.58 8.29 42.50
N ASP A 912 -0.32 9.25 43.38
CA ASP A 912 -1.31 10.25 43.81
C ASP A 912 -1.75 11.18 42.66
N TYR A 913 -0.94 11.33 41.60
CA TYR A 913 -1.28 12.11 40.41
C TYR A 913 -2.03 11.32 39.34
N VAL A 914 -2.22 10.01 39.52
CA VAL A 914 -3.05 9.18 38.65
C VAL A 914 -4.53 9.49 38.91
N SER A 915 -5.20 10.04 37.91
CA SER A 915 -6.61 10.38 37.92
C SER A 915 -7.31 9.81 36.68
N ASP A 916 -8.63 9.96 36.62
CA ASP A 916 -9.42 9.49 35.47
C ASP A 916 -8.98 10.19 34.17
N GLU A 917 -8.69 11.48 34.24
CA GLU A 917 -8.24 12.26 33.09
C GLU A 917 -6.86 11.81 32.62
N THR A 918 -5.92 11.56 33.54
CA THR A 918 -4.56 11.13 33.16
C THR A 918 -4.54 9.72 32.60
N GLN A 919 -5.48 8.86 33.00
CA GLN A 919 -5.67 7.52 32.42
C GLN A 919 -6.45 7.54 31.10
N ARG A 920 -7.38 8.49 30.92
CA ARG A 920 -8.15 8.65 29.68
C ARG A 920 -7.30 9.22 28.54
N HIS A 921 -6.35 10.11 28.85
CA HIS A 921 -5.42 10.67 27.86
C HIS A 921 -4.22 9.73 27.62
N PRO A 922 -4.06 9.15 26.40
CA PRO A 922 -3.07 8.08 26.17
C PRO A 922 -1.60 8.43 26.48
N PRO A 923 -1.08 9.64 26.13
CA PRO A 923 0.30 10.02 26.44
C PRO A 923 0.59 10.03 27.95
N THR A 924 -0.30 10.63 28.76
CA THR A 924 -0.12 10.65 30.21
C THR A 924 -0.33 9.28 30.81
N ARG A 925 -1.26 8.47 30.29
CA ARG A 925 -1.44 7.08 30.74
C ARG A 925 -0.13 6.30 30.59
N GLN A 926 0.49 6.37 29.42
CA GLN A 926 1.76 5.68 29.16
C GLN A 926 2.86 6.19 30.10
N PHE A 927 2.99 7.51 30.25
CA PHE A 927 3.99 8.13 31.12
C PHE A 927 3.84 7.68 32.59
N PHE A 928 2.65 7.81 33.17
CA PHE A 928 2.39 7.43 34.56
C PHE A 928 2.58 5.92 34.78
N THR A 929 2.09 5.07 33.86
CA THR A 929 2.30 3.62 33.95
C THR A 929 3.78 3.27 33.93
N SER A 930 4.57 3.86 33.02
CA SER A 930 6.01 3.58 32.94
C SER A 930 6.77 4.03 34.19
N CYS A 931 6.46 5.22 34.71
CA CYS A 931 7.06 5.72 35.94
C CYS A 931 6.74 4.82 37.14
N ILE A 932 5.48 4.40 37.28
CA ILE A 932 5.02 3.50 38.34
C ILE A 932 5.67 2.12 38.21
N GLU A 933 5.84 1.60 36.99
CA GLU A 933 6.50 0.32 36.75
C GLU A 933 7.98 0.34 37.17
N ILE A 934 8.72 1.36 36.74
CA ILE A 934 10.14 1.51 37.06
C ILE A 934 10.33 1.69 38.57
N LEU A 935 9.61 2.63 39.18
CA LEU A 935 9.73 2.91 40.62
C LEU A 935 9.21 1.74 41.47
N GLY A 936 8.10 1.12 41.05
CA GLY A 936 7.49 -0.03 41.72
C GLY A 936 8.41 -1.24 41.73
N GLN A 937 9.04 -1.56 40.60
CA GLN A 937 9.94 -2.71 40.49
C GLN A 937 11.23 -2.51 41.29
N VAL A 938 11.77 -1.29 41.32
CA VAL A 938 13.07 -1.01 41.96
C VAL A 938 12.95 -0.77 43.47
N PHE A 939 11.91 -0.06 43.93
CA PHE A 939 11.81 0.42 45.31
C PHE A 939 10.71 -0.23 46.15
N ILE A 940 9.65 -0.77 45.53
CA ILE A 940 8.45 -1.27 46.24
C ILE A 940 8.40 -2.79 46.27
N SER A 941 8.58 -3.45 45.14
CA SER A 941 8.49 -4.91 45.01
C SER A 941 9.47 -5.61 45.94
N GLY A 942 8.98 -6.49 46.80
CA GLY A 942 9.83 -7.20 47.79
C GLY A 942 10.17 -6.40 49.05
N THR A 943 9.79 -5.13 49.16
CA THR A 943 10.04 -4.29 50.35
C THR A 943 8.99 -4.51 51.42
N LYS A 944 9.38 -5.10 52.56
CA LYS A 944 8.45 -5.50 53.64
C LYS A 944 7.62 -4.35 54.20
N SER A 945 8.23 -3.18 54.42
CA SER A 945 7.58 -2.02 55.05
C SER A 945 6.46 -1.40 54.21
N GLU A 946 6.51 -1.55 52.88
CA GLU A 946 5.61 -0.87 51.97
C GLU A 946 4.40 -1.71 51.55
N CYS A 947 4.45 -3.04 51.71
CA CYS A 947 3.40 -3.96 51.26
C CYS A 947 2.01 -3.59 51.80
N LYS A 948 1.92 -3.24 53.09
CA LYS A 948 0.68 -2.77 53.73
C LYS A 948 0.17 -1.45 53.16
N LYS A 949 1.08 -0.54 52.81
CA LYS A 949 0.76 0.78 52.26
C LYS A 949 0.26 0.68 50.83
N VAL A 950 0.87 -0.17 49.99
CA VAL A 950 0.40 -0.48 48.64
C VAL A 950 -1.02 -1.04 48.67
N LEU A 951 -1.29 -2.02 49.55
CA LEU A 951 -2.63 -2.56 49.71
C LEU A 951 -3.63 -1.49 50.13
N GLN A 952 -3.28 -0.63 51.09
CA GLN A 952 -4.15 0.48 51.52
C GLN A 952 -4.43 1.47 50.38
N THR A 953 -3.46 1.75 49.51
CA THR A 953 -3.65 2.62 48.35
C THR A 953 -4.60 2.00 47.33
N ILE A 954 -4.46 0.70 47.04
CA ILE A 954 -5.38 -0.03 46.13
C ILE A 954 -6.80 -0.04 46.70
N LEU A 955 -6.96 -0.33 48.00
CA LEU A 955 -8.28 -0.37 48.63
C LEU A 955 -8.95 1.01 48.72
N LYS A 956 -8.17 2.10 48.77
CA LYS A 956 -8.70 3.47 48.71
C LYS A 956 -9.14 3.88 47.30
N ASN A 957 -8.46 3.37 46.26
CA ASN A 957 -8.80 3.65 44.87
C ASN A 957 -8.64 2.39 44.01
N ARG A 958 -9.77 1.68 43.82
CA ARG A 958 -9.83 0.40 43.11
C ARG A 958 -9.27 0.45 41.68
N ARG A 959 -9.33 1.62 41.02
CA ARG A 959 -8.86 1.78 39.63
C ARG A 959 -7.35 1.63 39.51
N LEU A 960 -6.62 1.81 40.61
CA LEU A 960 -5.17 1.60 40.67
C LEU A 960 -4.79 0.13 40.80
N CYS A 961 -5.74 -0.79 40.97
CA CYS A 961 -5.43 -2.21 41.21
C CYS A 961 -4.62 -2.83 40.06
N SER A 962 -4.99 -2.55 38.81
CA SER A 962 -4.25 -3.05 37.64
C SER A 962 -2.80 -2.55 37.60
N LEU A 963 -2.56 -1.30 38.00
CA LEU A 963 -1.24 -0.67 38.01
C LEU A 963 -0.39 -1.13 39.20
N LEU A 964 -0.99 -1.29 40.39
CA LEU A 964 -0.25 -1.49 41.64
C LEU A 964 -0.17 -2.96 42.08
N SER A 965 -1.07 -3.83 41.61
CA SER A 965 -1.08 -5.25 41.99
C SER A 965 0.23 -5.99 41.68
N PRO A 966 1.02 -5.69 40.63
CA PRO A 966 2.31 -6.35 40.41
C PRO A 966 3.32 -6.10 41.53
N PHE A 967 3.21 -4.96 42.23
CA PHE A 967 4.11 -4.55 43.30
C PHE A 967 3.58 -4.92 44.69
N PHE A 968 2.35 -5.43 44.77
CA PHE A 968 1.81 -6.00 46.00
C PHE A 968 2.35 -7.42 46.19
N THR A 969 3.37 -7.56 47.05
CA THR A 969 4.06 -8.84 47.30
C THR A 969 3.89 -9.33 48.76
N PRO A 970 2.76 -9.94 49.14
CA PRO A 970 2.50 -10.44 50.50
C PRO A 970 3.56 -11.40 51.03
N SER A 971 4.11 -12.26 50.19
CA SER A 971 5.14 -13.24 50.55
C SER A 971 6.43 -12.61 51.09
N ALA A 972 6.71 -11.34 50.75
CA ALA A 972 7.85 -10.62 51.28
C ALA A 972 7.67 -10.19 52.74
N ALA A 973 6.42 -10.01 53.20
CA ALA A 973 6.05 -9.61 54.56
C ALA A 973 5.30 -10.73 55.32
N PRO A 974 5.94 -11.88 55.60
CA PRO A 974 5.28 -13.07 56.12
C PRO A 974 4.59 -12.86 57.48
N ALA A 975 5.08 -11.92 58.31
CA ALA A 975 4.51 -11.60 59.61
C ALA A 975 3.18 -10.81 59.51
N GLU A 976 2.98 -10.08 58.41
CA GLU A 976 1.76 -9.30 58.17
C GLU A 976 0.78 -10.03 57.24
N PHE A 977 1.16 -11.19 56.70
CA PHE A 977 0.42 -11.93 55.68
C PHE A 977 -1.06 -12.12 56.01
N ILE A 978 -1.36 -12.61 57.22
CA ILE A 978 -2.75 -12.83 57.68
C ILE A 978 -3.50 -11.50 57.82
N GLN A 979 -2.86 -10.46 58.35
CA GLN A 979 -3.48 -9.14 58.51
C GLN A 979 -3.80 -8.48 57.15
N LEU A 980 -2.95 -8.69 56.14
CA LEU A 980 -3.19 -8.22 54.77
C LEU A 980 -4.33 -9.01 54.12
N TYR A 981 -4.37 -10.33 54.32
CA TYR A 981 -5.43 -11.19 53.83
C TYR A 981 -6.79 -10.81 54.43
N GLU A 982 -6.86 -10.62 55.75
CA GLU A 982 -8.05 -10.15 56.47
C GLU A 982 -8.53 -8.80 55.95
N LYS A 983 -7.62 -7.89 55.59
CA LYS A 983 -8.00 -6.61 54.99
C LYS A 983 -8.63 -6.78 53.62
N VAL A 984 -8.16 -7.70 52.79
CA VAL A 984 -8.80 -7.99 51.49
C VAL A 984 -10.20 -8.57 51.72
N VAL A 985 -10.35 -9.51 52.65
CA VAL A 985 -11.65 -10.11 53.03
C VAL A 985 -12.63 -9.08 53.60
N LYS A 986 -12.15 -8.04 54.30
CA LYS A 986 -13.04 -6.97 54.82
C LYS A 986 -13.63 -6.06 53.74
N PHE A 987 -13.10 -6.08 52.53
CA PHE A 987 -13.55 -5.25 51.40
C PHE A 987 -14.32 -6.06 50.34
N LEU A 988 -14.86 -7.22 50.71
CA LEU A 988 -15.70 -8.03 49.82
C LEU A 988 -17.00 -7.28 49.48
N SER A 989 -17.22 -7.11 48.18
CA SER A 989 -18.48 -6.65 47.59
C SER A 989 -18.53 -7.13 46.15
N GLU A 990 -19.73 -7.31 45.60
CA GLU A 990 -19.93 -7.68 44.18
C GLU A 990 -19.22 -6.69 43.25
N ASP A 991 -19.34 -5.38 43.52
CA ASP A 991 -18.71 -4.29 42.76
C ASP A 991 -17.15 -4.32 42.74
N ASN A 992 -16.53 -5.16 43.55
CA ASN A 992 -15.07 -5.23 43.71
C ASN A 992 -14.50 -6.62 43.38
N SER A 993 -15.29 -7.52 42.79
CA SER A 993 -14.90 -8.92 42.52
C SER A 993 -13.56 -9.03 41.77
N ASP A 994 -13.36 -8.26 40.70
CA ASP A 994 -12.13 -8.23 39.90
C ASP A 994 -10.89 -7.79 40.71
N MET A 995 -11.06 -6.75 41.53
CA MET A 995 -9.99 -6.24 42.39
C MET A 995 -9.60 -7.29 43.43
N ILE A 996 -10.59 -7.91 44.06
CA ILE A 996 -10.38 -8.96 45.07
C ILE A 996 -9.70 -10.16 44.43
N PHE A 997 -10.15 -10.60 43.25
CA PHE A 997 -9.51 -11.66 42.49
C PHE A 997 -8.03 -11.35 42.23
N MET A 998 -7.72 -10.19 41.64
CA MET A 998 -6.34 -9.77 41.37
C MET A 998 -5.47 -9.74 42.63
N LEU A 999 -5.97 -9.25 43.76
CA LEU A 999 -5.24 -9.22 45.02
C LEU A 999 -5.02 -10.63 45.59
N LEU A 1000 -6.05 -11.50 45.55
CA LEU A 1000 -5.96 -12.88 46.03
C LEU A 1000 -4.92 -13.70 45.26
N THR A 1001 -4.76 -13.47 43.95
CA THR A 1001 -3.71 -14.16 43.16
C THR A 1001 -2.29 -13.86 43.63
N LYS A 1002 -2.07 -12.76 44.39
CA LYS A 1002 -0.75 -12.40 44.93
C LYS A 1002 -0.42 -13.10 46.26
N PHE A 1003 -1.39 -13.73 46.90
CA PHE A 1003 -1.17 -14.50 48.13
C PHE A 1003 -0.77 -15.94 47.80
N ASP A 1004 0.53 -16.21 47.70
CA ASP A 1004 1.04 -17.58 47.56
C ASP A 1004 1.03 -18.29 48.92
N LEU A 1005 -0.12 -18.87 49.27
CA LEU A 1005 -0.31 -19.62 50.52
C LEU A 1005 0.63 -20.82 50.62
N LYS A 1006 0.93 -21.51 49.50
CA LYS A 1006 1.79 -22.69 49.51
C LYS A 1006 3.23 -22.30 49.84
N GLN A 1007 3.73 -21.20 49.26
CA GLN A 1007 5.04 -20.67 49.59
C GLN A 1007 5.10 -20.20 51.05
N TRP A 1008 4.09 -19.46 51.53
CA TRP A 1008 4.04 -18.97 52.90
C TRP A 1008 4.05 -20.11 53.91
N LEU A 1009 3.14 -21.10 53.79
CA LEU A 1009 3.04 -22.25 54.71
C LEU A 1009 4.37 -23.02 54.81
N ASN A 1010 4.99 -23.33 53.67
CA ASN A 1010 6.23 -24.11 53.64
C ASN A 1010 7.45 -23.35 54.18
N THR A 1011 7.50 -22.03 53.95
CA THR A 1011 8.67 -21.20 54.31
C THR A 1011 8.61 -20.73 55.75
N THR A 1012 7.43 -20.34 56.25
CA THR A 1012 7.28 -19.74 57.59
C THR A 1012 6.86 -20.74 58.66
N LYS A 1013 6.29 -21.90 58.26
CA LYS A 1013 5.79 -22.95 59.17
C LYS A 1013 4.95 -22.37 60.32
N PRO A 1014 3.85 -21.67 60.02
CA PRO A 1014 3.10 -20.90 61.01
C PRO A 1014 2.43 -21.82 62.06
N PRO A 1015 2.25 -21.35 63.30
CA PRO A 1015 1.58 -22.12 64.35
C PRO A 1015 0.11 -22.40 63.99
N LEU A 1016 -0.47 -23.43 64.63
CA LEU A 1016 -1.87 -23.83 64.40
C LEU A 1016 -2.85 -22.66 64.60
N SER A 1017 -2.63 -21.80 65.60
CA SER A 1017 -3.47 -20.61 65.88
C SER A 1017 -3.56 -19.65 64.68
N ASP A 1018 -2.43 -19.43 63.99
CA ASP A 1018 -2.35 -18.53 62.84
C ASP A 1018 -3.00 -19.16 61.60
N ARG A 1019 -2.81 -20.47 61.41
CA ARG A 1019 -3.49 -21.24 60.37
C ARG A 1019 -5.01 -21.24 60.56
N THR A 1020 -5.49 -21.39 61.80
CA THR A 1020 -6.93 -21.37 62.13
C THR A 1020 -7.52 -19.97 61.94
N ARG A 1021 -6.80 -18.91 62.32
CA ARG A 1021 -7.23 -17.52 62.07
C ARG A 1021 -7.39 -17.19 60.58
N LEU A 1022 -6.47 -17.67 59.72
CA LEU A 1022 -6.59 -17.53 58.27
C LEU A 1022 -7.77 -18.34 57.72
N LEU A 1023 -7.96 -19.56 58.22
CA LEU A 1023 -9.08 -20.43 57.85
C LEU A 1023 -10.44 -19.77 58.18
N GLU A 1024 -10.58 -19.17 59.37
CA GLU A 1024 -11.77 -18.41 59.76
C GLU A 1024 -12.00 -17.20 58.84
N SER A 1025 -10.94 -16.53 58.38
CA SER A 1025 -11.06 -15.42 57.41
C SER A 1025 -11.56 -15.89 56.04
N ILE A 1026 -11.10 -17.05 55.57
CA ILE A 1026 -11.59 -17.66 54.31
C ILE A 1026 -13.04 -18.13 54.48
N HIS A 1027 -13.39 -18.69 55.64
CA HIS A 1027 -14.77 -19.09 55.95
C HIS A 1027 -15.72 -17.88 55.88
N LEU A 1028 -15.33 -16.76 56.50
CA LEU A 1028 -16.09 -15.52 56.46
C LEU A 1028 -16.30 -15.02 55.01
N ALA A 1029 -15.28 -15.15 54.15
CA ALA A 1029 -15.39 -14.77 52.75
C ALA A 1029 -16.35 -15.66 51.96
N LEU A 1030 -16.25 -16.99 52.11
CA LEU A 1030 -17.11 -17.95 51.42
C LEU A 1030 -18.57 -17.85 51.89
N THR A 1031 -18.80 -17.60 53.18
CA THR A 1031 -20.16 -17.42 53.72
C THR A 1031 -20.81 -16.11 53.29
N ALA A 1032 -20.04 -15.05 53.07
CA ALA A 1032 -20.55 -13.78 52.57
C ALA A 1032 -21.09 -13.85 51.14
N TRP A 1033 -20.60 -14.80 50.32
CA TRP A 1033 -20.98 -14.96 48.91
C TRP A 1033 -21.92 -16.15 48.62
N GLY A 1034 -22.31 -16.90 49.65
CA GLY A 1034 -23.28 -17.99 49.52
C GLY A 1034 -22.73 -19.27 48.88
N LEU A 1035 -23.62 -20.26 48.67
CA LEU A 1035 -23.30 -21.58 48.08
C LEU A 1035 -23.20 -21.54 46.55
N GLU A 1036 -24.05 -20.73 45.92
CA GLU A 1036 -24.12 -20.53 44.47
C GLU A 1036 -23.75 -19.08 44.17
N PRO A 1037 -22.44 -18.77 44.08
CA PRO A 1037 -22.00 -17.43 43.74
C PRO A 1037 -22.38 -17.10 42.28
N ASP A 1038 -22.87 -15.87 42.05
CA ASP A 1038 -23.13 -15.35 40.70
C ASP A 1038 -21.87 -15.40 39.81
N GLU A 1039 -22.05 -15.41 38.48
CA GLU A 1039 -20.95 -15.56 37.51
C GLU A 1039 -19.80 -14.56 37.75
N ASP A 1040 -20.14 -13.31 38.13
CA ASP A 1040 -19.19 -12.22 38.35
C ASP A 1040 -18.31 -12.37 39.61
N ILE A 1041 -18.70 -13.24 40.56
CA ILE A 1041 -17.95 -13.52 41.82
C ILE A 1041 -17.35 -14.92 41.88
N LEU A 1042 -17.59 -15.75 40.86
CA LEU A 1042 -17.14 -17.14 40.79
C LEU A 1042 -15.60 -17.27 40.81
N MET A 1043 -14.88 -16.37 40.14
CA MET A 1043 -13.42 -16.40 40.07
C MET A 1043 -12.74 -16.21 41.44
N PRO A 1044 -13.01 -15.15 42.21
CA PRO A 1044 -12.44 -15.01 43.55
C PRO A 1044 -12.97 -16.06 44.53
N PHE A 1045 -14.22 -16.53 44.38
CA PHE A 1045 -14.76 -17.64 45.18
C PHE A 1045 -13.94 -18.93 45.02
N ASN A 1046 -13.60 -19.29 43.78
CA ASN A 1046 -12.75 -20.45 43.49
C ASN A 1046 -11.34 -20.34 44.10
N LEU A 1047 -10.77 -19.14 44.17
CA LEU A 1047 -9.50 -18.91 44.86
C LEU A 1047 -9.61 -19.13 46.37
N PHE A 1048 -10.69 -18.67 47.00
CA PHE A 1048 -10.95 -18.96 48.42
C PHE A 1048 -11.08 -20.46 48.69
N CYS A 1049 -11.81 -21.19 47.84
CA CYS A 1049 -11.90 -22.65 47.92
C CYS A 1049 -10.52 -23.33 47.78
N LYS A 1050 -9.70 -22.87 46.84
CA LYS A 1050 -8.34 -23.37 46.66
C LYS A 1050 -7.45 -23.11 47.88
N HIS A 1051 -7.53 -21.92 48.46
CA HIS A 1051 -6.81 -21.56 49.68
C HIS A 1051 -7.26 -22.39 50.89
N TRP A 1052 -8.57 -22.65 51.00
CA TRP A 1052 -9.14 -23.56 52.00
C TRP A 1052 -8.57 -24.97 51.88
N THR A 1053 -8.53 -25.53 50.66
CA THR A 1053 -7.94 -26.85 50.40
C THR A 1053 -6.46 -26.90 50.75
N TYR A 1054 -5.70 -25.84 50.47
CA TYR A 1054 -4.28 -25.78 50.83
C TYR A 1054 -4.04 -25.82 52.35
N LEU A 1055 -4.87 -25.15 53.15
CA LEU A 1055 -4.78 -25.23 54.61
C LEU A 1055 -5.16 -26.63 55.13
N LEU A 1056 -6.22 -27.24 54.60
CA LEU A 1056 -6.64 -28.59 54.98
C LEU A 1056 -5.55 -29.65 54.70
N LEU A 1057 -4.89 -29.57 53.55
CA LEU A 1057 -3.86 -30.54 53.15
C LEU A 1057 -2.52 -30.32 53.85
N TYR A 1058 -2.24 -29.11 54.34
CA TYR A 1058 -0.97 -28.78 54.97
C TYR A 1058 -0.88 -29.39 56.37
N GLN A 1059 -0.03 -30.41 56.53
CA GLN A 1059 0.12 -31.19 57.77
C GLN A 1059 -1.19 -31.85 58.22
N PHE A 1060 -1.92 -32.45 57.26
CA PHE A 1060 -3.12 -33.23 57.57
C PHE A 1060 -2.80 -34.35 58.60
N PRO A 1061 -3.63 -34.55 59.66
CA PRO A 1061 -4.98 -34.02 59.87
C PRO A 1061 -5.10 -32.82 60.82
N ASP A 1062 -4.04 -32.05 61.11
CA ASP A 1062 -4.00 -31.01 62.15
C ASP A 1062 -5.24 -30.09 62.20
N GLN A 1063 -5.72 -29.60 61.04
CA GLN A 1063 -6.84 -28.66 60.94
C GLN A 1063 -8.18 -29.30 60.57
N TYR A 1064 -8.25 -30.63 60.47
CA TYR A 1064 -9.43 -31.35 59.98
C TYR A 1064 -10.69 -31.09 60.81
N SER A 1065 -10.54 -31.08 62.14
CA SER A 1065 -11.64 -30.80 63.07
C SER A 1065 -12.16 -29.36 62.97
N ASP A 1066 -11.28 -28.38 62.75
CA ASP A 1066 -11.66 -26.97 62.60
C ASP A 1066 -12.35 -26.71 61.25
N VAL A 1067 -11.86 -27.33 60.17
CA VAL A 1067 -12.49 -27.30 58.85
C VAL A 1067 -13.91 -27.88 58.90
N LEU A 1068 -14.08 -29.07 59.50
CA LEU A 1068 -15.40 -29.69 59.66
C LEU A 1068 -16.33 -28.83 60.52
N ARG A 1069 -15.84 -28.29 61.64
CA ARG A 1069 -16.62 -27.41 62.52
C ARG A 1069 -17.12 -26.18 61.77
N LEU A 1070 -16.25 -25.51 61.00
CA LEU A 1070 -16.63 -24.32 60.23
C LEU A 1070 -17.61 -24.65 59.11
N LEU A 1071 -17.41 -25.75 58.38
CA LEU A 1071 -18.37 -26.22 57.37
C LEU A 1071 -19.76 -26.53 57.96
N MET A 1072 -19.81 -27.09 59.17
CA MET A 1072 -21.06 -27.34 59.89
C MET A 1072 -21.70 -26.07 60.49
N GLN A 1073 -20.91 -25.02 60.74
CA GLN A 1073 -21.37 -23.73 61.27
C GLN A 1073 -21.94 -22.80 60.20
N SER A 1074 -21.47 -22.93 58.96
CA SER A 1074 -22.13 -22.30 57.81
C SER A 1074 -23.57 -22.81 57.73
N LYS A 1075 -24.56 -21.90 57.82
CA LYS A 1075 -26.00 -22.17 57.57
C LYS A 1075 -26.29 -22.54 56.09
N CYS A 1076 -25.34 -23.18 55.42
CA CYS A 1076 -25.36 -23.61 54.02
C CYS A 1076 -25.65 -25.12 53.90
N LEU A 1077 -26.28 -25.72 54.91
CA LEU A 1077 -26.84 -27.08 54.87
C LEU A 1077 -28.37 -27.07 55.04
N HIS A 1078 -29.01 -25.91 54.79
CA HIS A 1078 -30.45 -25.80 54.61
C HIS A 1078 -30.80 -25.03 53.35
#